data_AF-R9KJ83-F1
#
_entry.id   AF-R9KJ83-F1
#
_cell.length_a   1.000
_cell.length_b   1.000
_cell.length_c   1.000
_cell.angle_alpha   90.00
_cell.angle_beta   90.00
_cell.angle_gamma   90.00
#
_symmetry.space_group_name_H-M   'P 1'
#
loop_
_entity.id
_entity.type
_entity.pdbx_description
1 polymer ?
#
loop_
_entity_poly.entity_id
_entity_poly.type
_entity_poly.pdbx_seq_one_letter_code
_entity_poly.pdbx_strand_id
1 'polypeptide(L)'
;MHENNGKIADNFIGIYPVSKTLRFELKPVGKTQEYIEKHGILDEDLKRAGDYKSVKKIIDAYHKYFIDEALNGIQLDGLKNYYELYEKKRDNNEEKEFQKIQMSLRKQIVKRFSEHPQYKYLFKKELIKNVLPEFTKDNAEEQTLVKSFQEFTTYFEGFHQNRKNMYSDEEKSTAIAYRVVHQNLPKYIDNMRIFSMILNTDIRSDLTELFNNLKTKMDITIVEEYFAIDGFNKVVNQKGIDVYNTILGAFSTDDNTKIKGLNEYINLYNQKNKAKLPKLKPLFKQILSDRDKISFIPEQFDSDTEVLEAVDMFYNRLLQFVIENEGQITISKLLTNFSAYDLNKIYVKNDTTISAISNDLFDDWSYISKAVRENYDSENVDKNKRAAAYEEKKEKALSKIKMYSIEELNFFVKKYSCNECHIEGYFERRILEILDKMRYAYESCKILHDKGLINNISLCQDRQAISELKDFLDSIKEVQWLLKPLMIGQEQADKEEAFYTELLRIWEELEPITLLYNKVRNYVTKKPYTLEKVKLNFYKSTLLDGWDKNKEKDNLGIILLKDGQYYLGIMNRRNNKIADDAPLAKTDNVYRKMEYKLLTKVSANLPRIFLKDKYNPSEEMLEKYEKGTHLKGENFCIDDCRELIDFFKKGIKQYEDWGQFDFKFSDTESYDDISAFYKEVEHQGYKITFRDIDETYIDSLVNEGKLYLFQIYNKDFSPYSKGTKNLHTLYWEMLFSQQNLQNIVYKLNGNAEIFYRKASINQKDVVVHKADLPIKNKDPQNSKKESMFDYDIIKDKRFTCDKYQFHVPITMNFKALGENHFNRKVNRLIHDAENMHIIGIDRGERNLIYLCMIDMKGNIVKQISLNEIISYDKNKLEHKRNYHQLLKTREDENKSARQSWQTIHTIKELKEGYLSQVIHVITDLMVEYNAIVVLEDLNFGFKQGRQKFERQVYQKFEKMLIDKLNYLVDKSKGMDEDGGLLHAYQLTDEFKSFKQLGKQSGFLYYIPAWNTSKLDPTTGFVNLFYTKYESVEKSKEFINNFTSILYNQEREYFEFLFDYSAFTSKAEGSRLKWTVCSKGERVETYRNPKKNNEWDTQKIDLTFELKKLFNDYSISLLDGDLREQMGKIDKADFYKKFMKLFALIVQMRNSDEREDKLISPVLNKYGAFFETGKNERMPLDADANGAYNIARKGLWIIEKIKNTDVEQLDKVKLTISNKEWLQYAQEHIL
;
A
#
# COMPACT_ATOMS: atom_id res chain seq x y z
N MET A 1 -25.14 13.52 -38.95
CA MET A 1 -25.70 12.18 -39.20
C MET A 1 -24.88 11.52 -40.28
N HIS A 2 -23.97 10.64 -39.88
CA HIS A 2 -23.40 9.57 -40.70
C HIS A 2 -23.55 8.32 -39.85
N GLU A 3 -24.31 7.36 -40.34
CA GLU A 3 -24.44 6.01 -39.77
C GLU A 3 -23.04 5.39 -39.72
N ASN A 4 -22.53 5.13 -38.51
CA ASN A 4 -21.31 4.36 -38.34
C ASN A 4 -21.70 3.06 -37.63
N ASN A 5 -21.85 1.98 -38.40
CA ASN A 5 -21.89 0.59 -37.93
C ASN A 5 -20.50 0.14 -37.37
N GLY A 6 -19.77 1.04 -36.70
CA GLY A 6 -18.43 0.83 -36.14
C GLY A 6 -18.48 0.52 -34.64
N LYS A 7 -17.37 0.02 -34.08
CA LYS A 7 -17.33 -0.29 -32.64
C LYS A 7 -17.27 1.03 -31.85
N ILE A 8 -17.87 1.07 -30.65
CA ILE A 8 -17.84 2.28 -29.81
C ILE A 8 -16.38 2.66 -29.49
N ALA A 9 -15.53 1.65 -29.26
CA ALA A 9 -14.10 1.80 -29.00
C ALA A 9 -13.34 2.62 -30.07
N ASP A 10 -13.76 2.57 -31.34
CA ASP A 10 -13.11 3.26 -32.46
C ASP A 10 -13.20 4.80 -32.33
N ASN A 11 -14.10 5.31 -31.47
CA ASN A 11 -14.21 6.73 -31.15
C ASN A 11 -13.25 7.21 -30.05
N PHE A 12 -12.41 6.31 -29.53
CA PHE A 12 -11.52 6.53 -28.39
C PHE A 12 -10.05 6.32 -28.74
N ILE A 13 -9.59 6.99 -29.80
CA ILE A 13 -8.20 6.97 -30.26
C ILE A 13 -7.65 8.40 -30.18
N GLY A 14 -6.40 8.56 -29.73
CA GLY A 14 -5.74 9.87 -29.69
C GLY A 14 -6.40 10.91 -28.76
N ILE A 15 -7.01 10.46 -27.65
CA ILE A 15 -7.79 11.30 -26.73
C ILE A 15 -6.90 12.12 -25.79
N TYR A 16 -5.91 11.50 -25.15
CA TYR A 16 -4.99 12.17 -24.24
C TYR A 16 -3.59 11.51 -24.23
N PRO A 17 -2.51 12.25 -23.92
CA PRO A 17 -1.17 11.72 -23.95
C PRO A 17 -0.88 10.74 -22.80
N VAL A 18 -0.09 9.70 -23.07
CA VAL A 18 0.32 8.70 -22.06
C VAL A 18 1.83 8.56 -22.02
N SER A 19 2.42 8.69 -20.83
CA SER A 19 3.87 8.56 -20.65
C SER A 19 4.26 7.14 -20.20
N LYS A 20 5.34 6.58 -20.77
CA LYS A 20 5.93 5.29 -20.37
C LYS A 20 7.46 5.37 -20.39
N THR A 21 8.11 4.51 -19.59
CA THR A 21 9.57 4.33 -19.62
C THR A 21 9.92 2.98 -20.20
N LEU A 22 10.65 2.98 -21.31
CA LEU A 22 11.20 1.78 -21.93
C LEU A 22 12.55 1.43 -21.28
N ARG A 23 12.87 0.14 -21.21
CA ARG A 23 14.07 -0.35 -20.51
C ARG A 23 14.80 -1.35 -21.39
N PHE A 24 16.10 -1.12 -21.59
CA PHE A 24 16.97 -1.93 -22.44
C PHE A 24 18.26 -2.30 -21.71
N GLU A 25 18.91 -3.36 -22.16
CA GLU A 25 20.33 -3.61 -21.89
C GLU A 25 21.16 -2.70 -22.80
N LEU A 26 22.30 -2.21 -22.31
CA LEU A 26 23.31 -1.56 -23.13
C LEU A 26 24.52 -2.49 -23.24
N LYS A 27 24.90 -2.85 -24.47
CA LYS A 27 26.10 -3.67 -24.74
C LYS A 27 27.22 -2.79 -25.28
N PRO A 28 28.36 -2.65 -24.58
CA PRO A 28 29.46 -1.85 -25.10
C PRO A 28 30.00 -2.44 -26.42
N VAL A 29 30.31 -1.57 -27.38
CA VAL A 29 30.80 -1.93 -28.71
C VAL A 29 32.27 -1.53 -28.87
N GLY A 30 33.06 -2.36 -29.54
CA GLY A 30 34.49 -2.10 -29.77
C GLY A 30 35.27 -1.90 -28.47
N LYS A 31 36.12 -0.86 -28.42
CA LYS A 31 36.93 -0.50 -27.25
C LYS A 31 36.18 0.28 -26.15
N THR A 32 34.85 0.40 -26.24
CA THR A 32 34.06 1.19 -25.29
C THR A 32 34.28 0.78 -23.83
N GLN A 33 34.25 -0.53 -23.52
CA GLN A 33 34.46 -1.01 -22.15
C GLN A 33 35.88 -0.71 -21.64
N GLU A 34 36.90 -0.92 -22.49
CA GLU A 34 38.31 -0.62 -22.20
C GLU A 34 38.48 0.85 -21.81
N TYR A 35 37.87 1.78 -22.56
CA TYR A 35 37.97 3.21 -22.24
C TYR A 35 37.12 3.65 -21.05
N ILE A 36 36.02 2.97 -20.73
CA ILE A 36 35.25 3.23 -19.51
C ILE A 36 36.10 2.92 -18.27
N GLU A 37 36.81 1.80 -18.30
CA GLU A 37 37.76 1.39 -17.26
C GLU A 37 38.97 2.32 -17.22
N LYS A 38 39.62 2.57 -18.36
CA LYS A 38 40.80 3.43 -18.46
C LYS A 38 40.54 4.88 -18.03
N HIS A 39 39.36 5.41 -18.32
CA HIS A 39 38.98 6.78 -17.91
C HIS A 39 38.34 6.82 -16.50
N GLY A 40 38.29 5.69 -15.78
CA GLY A 40 37.81 5.63 -14.40
C GLY A 40 36.35 6.07 -14.22
N ILE A 41 35.50 5.92 -15.24
CA ILE A 41 34.11 6.40 -15.18
C ILE A 41 33.31 5.60 -14.15
N LEU A 42 33.44 4.27 -14.17
CA LEU A 42 32.74 3.42 -13.23
C LEU A 42 33.20 3.69 -11.79
N ASP A 43 34.51 3.83 -11.57
CA ASP A 43 35.05 4.08 -10.23
C ASP A 43 34.53 5.40 -9.65
N GLU A 44 34.45 6.45 -10.47
CA GLU A 44 33.91 7.74 -10.05
C GLU A 44 32.42 7.67 -9.72
N ASP A 45 31.59 7.05 -10.57
CA ASP A 45 30.15 6.94 -10.34
C ASP A 45 29.82 5.98 -9.16
N LEU A 46 30.62 4.92 -8.97
CA LEU A 46 30.53 4.05 -7.79
C LEU A 46 30.93 4.81 -6.51
N LYS A 47 32.02 5.56 -6.55
CA LYS A 47 32.44 6.43 -5.45
C LYS A 47 31.35 7.44 -5.11
N ARG A 48 30.78 8.11 -6.12
CA ARG A 48 29.68 9.08 -5.96
C ARG A 48 28.45 8.42 -5.32
N ALA A 49 28.10 7.20 -5.70
CA ALA A 49 27.01 6.47 -5.06
C ALA A 49 27.30 6.11 -3.59
N GLY A 50 28.57 5.86 -3.25
CA GLY A 50 29.05 5.73 -1.88
C GLY A 50 28.96 7.05 -1.10
N ASP A 51 29.60 8.11 -1.61
CA ASP A 51 29.63 9.46 -1.03
C ASP A 51 28.21 10.01 -0.81
N TYR A 52 27.27 9.67 -1.69
CA TYR A 52 25.85 10.03 -1.55
C TYR A 52 25.26 9.55 -0.21
N LYS A 53 25.62 8.35 0.25
CA LYS A 53 25.19 7.84 1.55
C LYS A 53 25.77 8.69 2.69
N SER A 54 27.02 9.10 2.59
CA SER A 54 27.69 9.96 3.57
C SER A 54 27.09 11.38 3.60
N VAL A 55 26.85 11.99 2.44
CA VAL A 55 26.26 13.33 2.35
C VAL A 55 24.82 13.36 2.86
N LYS A 56 24.06 12.26 2.75
CA LYS A 56 22.76 12.16 3.44
C LYS A 56 22.87 12.31 4.95
N LYS A 57 23.92 11.76 5.57
CA LYS A 57 24.16 11.91 7.01
C LYS A 57 24.46 13.36 7.37
N ILE A 58 25.22 14.07 6.52
CA ILE A 58 25.49 15.51 6.68
C ILE A 58 24.19 16.33 6.55
N ILE A 59 23.36 16.04 5.54
CA ILE A 59 22.04 16.68 5.38
C ILE A 59 21.16 16.42 6.61
N ASP A 60 21.18 15.21 7.15
CA ASP A 60 20.45 14.87 8.37
C ASP A 60 20.97 15.61 9.58
N ALA A 61 22.29 15.74 9.74
CA ALA A 61 22.91 16.54 10.80
C ALA A 61 22.47 18.01 10.70
N TYR A 62 22.43 18.58 9.49
CA TYR A 62 21.91 19.93 9.30
C TYR A 62 20.41 20.04 9.61
N HIS A 63 19.59 19.04 9.22
CA HIS A 63 18.19 19.01 9.61
C HIS A 63 18.03 19.00 11.14
N LYS A 64 18.86 18.24 11.88
CA LYS A 64 18.86 18.24 13.35
C LYS A 64 19.18 19.63 13.90
N TYR A 65 20.25 20.25 13.41
CA TYR A 65 20.64 21.62 13.77
C TYR A 65 19.49 22.62 13.53
N PHE A 66 18.91 22.61 12.33
CA PHE A 66 17.80 23.48 11.95
C PHE A 66 16.57 23.26 12.84
N ILE A 67 16.22 22.00 13.15
CA ILE A 67 15.06 21.70 13.99
C ILE A 67 15.25 22.27 15.40
N ASP A 68 16.44 22.07 15.98
CA ASP A 68 16.76 22.59 17.31
C ASP A 68 16.74 24.12 17.34
N GLU A 69 17.30 24.77 16.32
CA GLU A 69 17.31 26.23 16.20
C GLU A 69 15.90 26.80 16.02
N ALA A 70 15.11 26.24 15.10
CA ALA A 70 13.76 26.72 14.79
C ALA A 70 12.80 26.55 15.97
N LEU A 71 12.89 25.45 16.72
CA LEU A 71 12.04 25.19 17.88
C LEU A 71 12.56 25.82 19.16
N ASN A 72 13.76 26.41 19.16
CA ASN A 72 14.29 27.07 20.34
C ASN A 72 13.39 28.24 20.77
N GLY A 73 13.05 28.27 22.06
CA GLY A 73 12.20 29.31 22.65
C GLY A 73 10.75 29.35 22.16
N ILE A 74 10.26 28.29 21.51
CA ILE A 74 8.85 28.21 21.07
C ILE A 74 7.90 28.38 22.27
N GLN A 75 6.78 29.08 22.05
CA GLN A 75 5.69 29.19 23.01
C GLN A 75 4.43 28.62 22.37
N LEU A 76 3.86 27.57 22.98
CA LEU A 76 2.68 26.87 22.47
C LEU A 76 1.41 27.35 23.17
N ASP A 77 0.49 27.90 22.37
CA ASP A 77 -0.81 28.38 22.85
C ASP A 77 -1.79 27.21 22.98
N GLY A 78 -2.38 27.06 24.17
CA GLY A 78 -3.38 26.02 24.47
C GLY A 78 -2.88 24.84 25.30
N LEU A 79 -1.64 24.87 25.80
CA LEU A 79 -1.09 23.84 26.70
C LEU A 79 -1.92 23.65 27.98
N LYS A 80 -2.43 24.75 28.56
CA LYS A 80 -3.30 24.69 29.74
C LYS A 80 -4.62 23.96 29.46
N ASN A 81 -5.28 24.28 28.34
CA ASN A 81 -6.52 23.59 27.94
C ASN A 81 -6.27 22.11 27.63
N TYR A 82 -5.12 21.81 27.01
CA TYR A 82 -4.68 20.43 26.80
C TYR A 82 -4.54 19.69 28.14
N TYR A 83 -3.84 20.29 29.11
CA TYR A 83 -3.62 19.74 30.44
C TYR A 83 -4.95 19.48 31.17
N GLU A 84 -5.85 20.46 31.19
CA GLU A 84 -7.16 20.32 31.85
C GLU A 84 -8.01 19.19 31.26
N LEU A 85 -7.99 19.02 29.93
CA LEU A 85 -8.69 17.91 29.26
C LEU A 85 -7.94 16.57 29.34
N TYR A 86 -6.64 16.59 29.63
CA TYR A 86 -5.86 15.38 29.88
C TYR A 86 -6.07 14.84 31.31
N GLU A 87 -6.30 15.74 32.28
CA GLU A 87 -6.56 15.40 33.68
C GLU A 87 -7.95 14.80 33.93
N LYS A 88 -8.91 15.05 33.04
CA LYS A 88 -10.31 14.65 33.21
C LYS A 88 -10.64 13.35 32.46
N LYS A 89 -11.62 12.61 32.97
CA LYS A 89 -12.29 11.54 32.23
C LYS A 89 -13.22 12.16 31.20
N ARG A 90 -12.80 12.20 29.94
CA ARG A 90 -13.47 12.93 28.85
C ARG A 90 -14.73 12.24 28.33
N ASP A 91 -15.74 13.03 27.99
CA ASP A 91 -16.88 12.61 27.18
C ASP A 91 -16.63 12.72 25.66
N ASN A 92 -17.63 12.41 24.84
CA ASN A 92 -17.50 12.42 23.37
C ASN A 92 -17.26 13.82 22.77
N ASN A 93 -17.76 14.88 23.39
CA ASN A 93 -17.60 16.25 22.91
C ASN A 93 -16.23 16.79 23.34
N GLU A 94 -15.85 16.53 24.58
CA GLU A 94 -14.52 16.85 25.13
C GLU A 94 -13.40 16.11 24.37
N GLU A 95 -13.64 14.88 23.91
CA GLU A 95 -12.68 14.16 23.07
C GLU A 95 -12.50 14.83 21.68
N LYS A 96 -13.57 15.37 21.08
CA LYS A 96 -13.47 16.14 19.82
C LYS A 96 -12.73 17.46 20.03
N GLU A 97 -12.95 18.11 21.17
CA GLU A 97 -12.24 19.33 21.53
C GLU A 97 -10.75 19.06 21.75
N PHE A 98 -10.43 17.98 22.46
CA PHE A 98 -9.05 17.52 22.66
C PHE A 98 -8.34 17.27 21.33
N GLN A 99 -8.99 16.62 20.37
CA GLN A 99 -8.46 16.43 19.01
C GLN A 99 -8.22 17.75 18.25
N LYS A 100 -9.10 18.75 18.42
CA LYS A 100 -8.90 20.09 17.83
C LYS A 100 -7.71 20.81 18.43
N ILE A 101 -7.52 20.75 19.75
CA ILE A 101 -6.37 21.34 20.43
C ILE A 101 -5.08 20.65 19.97
N GLN A 102 -5.07 19.32 19.90
CA GLN A 102 -3.94 18.55 19.35
C GLN A 102 -3.59 18.99 17.93
N MET A 103 -4.58 19.22 17.06
CA MET A 103 -4.34 19.71 15.70
C MET A 103 -3.78 21.14 15.70
N SER A 104 -4.30 22.02 16.55
CA SER A 104 -3.81 23.40 16.70
C SER A 104 -2.34 23.43 17.11
N LEU A 105 -1.97 22.69 18.16
CA LEU A 105 -0.59 22.62 18.65
C LEU A 105 0.37 22.11 17.56
N ARG A 106 -0.05 21.12 16.75
CA ARG A 106 0.77 20.64 15.61
C ARG A 106 1.00 21.73 14.57
N LYS A 107 -0.03 22.50 14.22
CA LYS A 107 0.07 23.60 13.25
C LYS A 107 1.00 24.71 13.73
N GLN A 108 0.99 25.04 15.02
CA GLN A 108 1.90 26.03 15.60
C GLN A 108 3.36 25.60 15.44
N ILE A 109 3.68 24.33 15.72
CA ILE A 109 5.03 23.77 15.53
C ILE A 109 5.46 23.85 14.06
N VAL A 110 4.58 23.48 13.12
CA VAL A 110 4.91 23.54 11.69
C VAL A 110 5.10 24.97 11.20
N LYS A 111 4.25 25.90 11.66
CA LYS A 111 4.36 27.32 11.35
C LYS A 111 5.73 27.88 11.77
N ARG A 112 6.22 27.49 12.95
CA ARG A 112 7.54 27.90 13.44
C ARG A 112 8.67 27.51 12.49
N PHE A 113 8.60 26.31 11.88
CA PHE A 113 9.56 25.91 10.85
C PHE A 113 9.45 26.78 9.59
N SER A 114 8.24 27.04 9.09
CA SER A 114 8.07 27.79 7.84
C SER A 114 8.48 29.26 7.95
N GLU A 115 8.44 29.84 9.15
CA GLU A 115 8.90 31.21 9.42
C GLU A 115 10.43 31.32 9.49
N HIS A 116 11.16 30.21 9.66
CA HIS A 116 12.62 30.23 9.72
C HIS A 116 13.23 30.58 8.35
N PRO A 117 14.14 31.57 8.23
CA PRO A 117 14.67 32.03 6.94
C PRO A 117 15.32 30.94 6.09
N GLN A 118 15.93 29.94 6.74
CA GLN A 118 16.61 28.82 6.08
C GLN A 118 15.66 27.73 5.55
N TYR A 119 14.39 27.71 5.96
CA TYR A 119 13.44 26.65 5.60
C TYR A 119 13.25 26.53 4.08
N LYS A 120 13.22 27.68 3.38
CA LYS A 120 13.03 27.75 1.92
C LYS A 120 14.16 27.08 1.12
N TYR A 121 15.31 26.82 1.74
CA TYR A 121 16.47 26.19 1.11
C TYR A 121 16.61 24.70 1.40
N LEU A 122 15.97 24.17 2.46
CA LEU A 122 16.13 22.77 2.93
C LEU A 122 15.87 21.69 1.88
N PHE A 123 15.09 22.01 0.86
CA PHE A 123 14.67 21.06 -0.17
C PHE A 123 15.07 21.51 -1.57
N LYS A 124 16.08 22.39 -1.69
CA LYS A 124 16.55 22.95 -2.96
C LYS A 124 18.07 22.85 -3.10
N LYS A 125 18.57 23.14 -4.31
CA LYS A 125 20.01 23.11 -4.63
C LYS A 125 20.86 23.99 -3.72
N GLU A 126 20.29 25.08 -3.20
CA GLU A 126 20.96 26.01 -2.29
C GLU A 126 21.40 25.34 -0.99
N LEU A 127 20.73 24.26 -0.56
CA LEU A 127 21.18 23.47 0.58
C LEU A 127 22.61 22.97 0.36
N ILE A 128 22.87 22.31 -0.78
CA ILE A 128 24.18 21.72 -1.10
C ILE A 128 25.18 22.79 -1.54
N LYS A 129 24.73 23.82 -2.26
CA LYS A 129 25.62 24.85 -2.82
C LYS A 129 26.08 25.89 -1.81
N ASN A 130 25.22 26.28 -0.88
CA ASN A 130 25.46 27.45 -0.02
C ASN A 130 25.40 27.07 1.46
N VAL A 131 24.37 26.34 1.89
CA VAL A 131 24.09 26.11 3.32
C VAL A 131 25.04 25.09 3.92
N LEU A 132 25.17 23.90 3.33
CA LEU A 132 26.04 22.85 3.83
C LEU A 132 27.53 23.21 3.80
N PRO A 133 28.07 23.89 2.76
CA PRO A 133 29.47 24.30 2.78
C PRO A 133 29.83 25.24 3.92
N GLU A 134 28.89 26.09 4.35
CA GLU A 134 29.06 26.93 5.54
C GLU A 134 28.92 26.11 6.83
N PHE A 135 27.96 25.19 6.87
CA PHE A 135 27.74 24.29 8.02
C PHE A 135 28.94 23.36 8.28
N THR A 136 29.63 22.91 7.24
CA THR A 136 30.78 21.98 7.33
C THR A 136 32.12 22.69 7.20
N LYS A 137 32.18 24.02 7.32
CA LYS A 137 33.41 24.81 7.12
C LYS A 137 34.59 24.37 8.00
N ASP A 138 34.29 23.88 9.19
CA ASP A 138 35.27 23.44 10.18
C ASP A 138 35.62 21.94 10.08
N ASN A 139 35.01 21.22 9.13
CA ASN A 139 35.29 19.79 8.86
C ASN A 139 35.72 19.58 7.39
N ALA A 140 37.03 19.47 7.17
CA ALA A 140 37.60 19.38 5.82
C ALA A 140 37.13 18.15 5.03
N GLU A 141 36.87 17.01 5.69
CA GLU A 141 36.39 15.80 5.03
C GLU A 141 34.94 15.94 4.56
N GLU A 142 34.05 16.41 5.45
CA GLU A 142 32.66 16.68 5.12
C GLU A 142 32.53 17.78 4.07
N GLN A 143 33.37 18.82 4.14
CA GLN A 143 33.40 19.89 3.16
C GLN A 143 33.78 19.35 1.77
N THR A 144 34.74 18.42 1.71
CA THR A 144 35.15 17.76 0.45
C THR A 144 34.02 16.91 -0.12
N LEU A 145 33.31 16.15 0.73
CA LEU A 145 32.14 15.35 0.34
C LEU A 145 31.00 16.22 -0.19
N VAL A 146 30.66 17.32 0.49
CA VAL A 146 29.60 18.24 0.04
C VAL A 146 30.00 18.91 -1.29
N LYS A 147 31.26 19.34 -1.41
CA LYS A 147 31.80 19.95 -2.64
C LYS A 147 31.67 19.01 -3.85
N SER A 148 31.85 17.70 -3.68
CA SER A 148 31.75 16.72 -4.78
C SER A 148 30.35 16.66 -5.43
N PHE A 149 29.32 17.16 -4.73
CA PHE A 149 27.93 17.22 -5.20
C PHE A 149 27.43 18.61 -5.61
N GLN A 150 28.26 19.66 -5.57
CA GLN A 150 27.82 21.01 -5.95
C GLN A 150 27.25 21.06 -7.38
N GLU A 151 27.84 20.31 -8.31
CA GLU A 151 27.33 20.22 -9.68
C GLU A 151 26.25 19.14 -9.88
N PHE A 152 25.93 18.37 -8.84
CA PHE A 152 25.04 17.19 -8.85
C PHE A 152 23.91 17.29 -7.82
N THR A 153 23.42 18.50 -7.51
CA THR A 153 22.40 18.70 -6.46
C THR A 153 21.08 17.96 -6.72
N THR A 154 20.73 17.73 -7.98
CA THR A 154 19.52 17.01 -8.40
C THR A 154 19.52 15.54 -7.97
N TYR A 155 20.69 14.99 -7.63
CA TYR A 155 20.85 13.62 -7.11
C TYR A 155 20.12 13.40 -5.76
N PHE A 156 19.72 14.48 -5.06
CA PHE A 156 19.04 14.44 -3.75
C PHE A 156 17.53 14.70 -3.80
N GLU A 157 16.90 14.97 -4.96
CA GLU A 157 15.48 15.36 -5.03
C GLU A 157 14.54 14.37 -4.34
N GLY A 158 14.68 13.07 -4.62
CA GLY A 158 13.88 12.02 -3.97
C GLY A 158 14.11 11.94 -2.45
N PHE A 159 15.32 12.25 -1.99
CA PHE A 159 15.64 12.29 -0.57
C PHE A 159 15.00 13.51 0.13
N HIS A 160 15.05 14.69 -0.50
CA HIS A 160 14.39 15.90 -0.01
C HIS A 160 12.88 15.70 0.14
N GLN A 161 12.24 15.03 -0.82
CA GLN A 161 10.81 14.74 -0.74
C GLN A 161 10.45 13.84 0.46
N ASN A 162 11.31 12.88 0.81
CA ASN A 162 11.13 12.05 2.01
C ASN A 162 11.29 12.87 3.31
N ARG A 163 12.28 13.77 3.38
CA ARG A 163 12.51 14.63 4.55
C ARG A 163 11.39 15.64 4.78
N LYS A 164 10.79 16.15 3.70
CA LYS A 164 9.64 17.07 3.78
C LYS A 164 8.49 16.53 4.63
N ASN A 165 8.28 15.20 4.65
CA ASN A 165 7.23 14.57 5.45
C ASN A 165 7.39 14.74 6.97
N MET A 166 8.61 14.97 7.48
CA MET A 166 8.85 15.18 8.91
C MET A 166 8.27 16.52 9.42
N TYR A 167 8.13 17.49 8.51
CA TYR A 167 7.66 18.85 8.78
C TYR A 167 6.15 19.01 8.53
N SER A 168 5.40 17.90 8.53
CA SER A 168 3.94 17.89 8.30
C SER A 168 3.15 18.16 9.58
N ASP A 169 1.99 18.80 9.45
CA ASP A 169 1.01 19.03 10.54
C ASP A 169 -0.01 17.88 10.67
N GLU A 170 0.03 16.92 9.74
CA GLU A 170 -0.80 15.73 9.74
C GLU A 170 -0.48 14.80 10.93
N GLU A 171 -1.48 14.01 11.34
CA GLU A 171 -1.35 13.04 12.44
C GLU A 171 -0.61 11.77 11.99
N LYS A 172 0.69 11.91 11.76
CA LYS A 172 1.58 10.83 11.32
C LYS A 172 2.73 10.68 12.28
N SER A 173 3.01 9.45 12.69
CA SER A 173 4.09 9.13 13.65
C SER A 173 5.50 9.53 13.19
N THR A 174 5.68 9.76 11.90
CA THR A 174 6.94 10.25 11.30
C THR A 174 7.14 11.76 11.40
N ALA A 175 6.13 12.52 11.85
CA ALA A 175 6.18 13.98 11.94
C ALA A 175 6.69 14.45 13.31
N ILE A 176 7.48 15.51 13.33
CA ILE A 176 8.02 16.14 14.56
C ILE A 176 6.88 16.67 15.43
N ALA A 177 5.90 17.36 14.81
CA ALA A 177 4.74 17.89 15.50
C ALA A 177 3.94 16.79 16.22
N TYR A 178 3.89 15.57 15.65
CA TYR A 178 3.26 14.43 16.29
C TYR A 178 4.04 13.93 17.52
N ARG A 179 5.37 13.77 17.41
CA ARG A 179 6.25 13.37 18.53
C ARG A 179 6.08 14.30 19.74
N VAL A 180 6.04 15.61 19.50
CA VAL A 180 5.88 16.62 20.55
C VAL A 180 4.51 16.50 21.21
N VAL A 181 3.43 16.56 20.43
CA VAL A 181 2.06 16.72 20.96
C VAL A 181 1.47 15.41 21.48
N HIS A 182 1.68 14.29 20.77
CA HIS A 182 0.99 13.02 21.08
C HIS A 182 1.83 12.07 21.93
N GLN A 183 3.12 12.32 22.11
CA GLN A 183 4.02 11.40 22.82
C GLN A 183 4.73 12.07 24.01
N ASN A 184 5.41 13.19 23.80
CA ASN A 184 6.18 13.84 24.87
C ASN A 184 5.30 14.66 25.82
N LEU A 185 4.33 15.42 25.33
CA LEU A 185 3.45 16.24 26.18
C LEU A 185 2.67 15.41 27.24
N PRO A 186 2.04 14.25 26.91
CA PRO A 186 1.44 13.38 27.92
C PRO A 186 2.43 12.92 29.00
N LYS A 187 3.63 12.48 28.60
CA LYS A 187 4.68 12.03 29.54
C LYS A 187 5.13 13.16 30.46
N TYR A 188 5.27 14.36 29.92
CA TYR A 188 5.64 15.54 30.68
C TYR A 188 4.58 15.87 31.74
N ILE A 189 3.30 15.87 31.36
CA ILE A 189 2.18 16.11 32.29
C ILE A 189 2.16 15.10 33.43
N ASP A 190 2.34 13.81 33.14
CA ASP A 190 2.43 12.78 34.17
C ASP A 190 3.57 13.05 35.17
N ASN A 191 4.73 13.50 34.67
CA ASN A 191 5.86 13.83 35.52
C ASN A 191 5.59 15.03 36.44
N MET A 192 4.80 16.02 35.99
CA MET A 192 4.40 17.13 36.84
C MET A 192 3.63 16.64 38.08
N ARG A 193 2.72 15.67 37.88
CA ARG A 193 1.96 15.05 38.97
C ARG A 193 2.88 14.34 39.95
N ILE A 194 3.77 13.49 39.42
CA ILE A 194 4.75 12.73 40.21
C ILE A 194 5.65 13.67 41.01
N PHE A 195 6.14 14.75 40.39
CA PHE A 195 6.99 15.73 41.05
C PHE A 195 6.26 16.44 42.20
N SER A 196 4.99 16.80 42.02
CA SER A 196 4.17 17.35 43.11
C SER A 196 3.99 16.37 44.27
N MET A 197 3.86 15.06 44.01
CA MET A 197 3.80 14.05 45.07
C MET A 197 5.11 13.99 45.86
N ILE A 198 6.26 14.02 45.17
CA ILE A 198 7.59 14.00 45.80
C ILE A 198 7.78 15.18 46.75
N LEU A 199 7.39 16.39 46.33
CA LEU A 199 7.49 17.60 47.15
C LEU A 199 6.63 17.56 48.43
N ASN A 200 5.65 16.67 48.51
CA ASN A 200 4.80 16.45 49.69
C ASN A 200 5.32 15.34 50.61
N THR A 201 6.55 14.86 50.40
CA THR A 201 7.21 13.83 51.22
C THR A 201 8.53 14.32 51.82
N ASP A 202 9.08 13.56 52.76
CA ASP A 202 10.34 13.87 53.44
C ASP A 202 11.56 13.93 52.50
N ILE A 203 11.45 13.45 51.24
CA ILE A 203 12.49 13.59 50.20
C ILE A 203 12.83 15.07 49.95
N ARG A 204 11.90 15.99 50.16
CA ARG A 204 12.07 17.41 49.84
C ARG A 204 13.32 18.03 50.46
N SER A 205 13.71 17.63 51.67
CA SER A 205 14.93 18.13 52.31
C SER A 205 16.20 17.67 51.59
N ASP A 206 16.20 16.43 51.10
CA ASP A 206 17.34 15.79 50.43
C ASP A 206 17.57 16.33 49.01
N LEU A 207 16.54 16.93 48.39
CA LEU A 207 16.63 17.55 47.06
C LEU A 207 17.40 18.88 47.06
N THR A 208 17.62 19.50 48.23
CA THR A 208 18.36 20.77 48.35
C THR A 208 19.78 20.66 47.78
N GLU A 209 20.44 19.51 47.99
CA GLU A 209 21.77 19.23 47.45
C GLU A 209 21.75 19.10 45.91
N LEU A 210 20.77 18.38 45.37
CA LEU A 210 20.58 18.24 43.93
C LEU A 210 20.30 19.59 43.26
N PHE A 211 19.41 20.41 43.83
CA PHE A 211 19.08 21.72 43.28
C PHE A 211 20.28 22.67 43.28
N ASN A 212 21.11 22.64 44.32
CA ASN A 212 22.37 23.39 44.35
C ASN A 212 23.38 22.88 43.30
N ASN A 213 23.47 21.57 43.09
CA ASN A 213 24.34 20.98 42.07
C ASN A 213 23.88 21.31 40.64
N LEU A 214 22.58 21.25 40.37
CA LEU A 214 22.00 21.65 39.07
C LEU A 214 22.18 23.14 38.79
N LYS A 215 22.05 24.00 39.82
CA LYS A 215 22.30 25.43 39.71
C LYS A 215 23.77 25.75 39.42
N THR A 216 24.69 25.10 40.11
CA THR A 216 26.14 25.37 39.96
C THR A 216 26.74 24.74 38.70
N LYS A 217 26.23 23.58 38.23
CA LYS A 217 26.84 22.82 37.12
C LYS A 217 26.06 22.86 35.80
N MET A 218 24.77 23.19 35.81
CA MET A 218 23.92 23.21 34.60
C MET A 218 23.18 24.55 34.39
N ASP A 219 23.49 25.57 35.20
CA ASP A 219 22.86 26.91 35.19
C ASP A 219 21.32 26.86 35.33
N ILE A 220 20.81 25.82 36.01
CA ILE A 220 19.38 25.67 36.28
C ILE A 220 19.05 26.35 37.61
N THR A 221 18.45 27.54 37.55
CA THR A 221 18.15 28.35 38.74
C THR A 221 16.91 27.88 39.50
N ILE A 222 15.89 27.34 38.81
CA ILE A 222 14.63 26.86 39.39
C ILE A 222 14.22 25.56 38.70
N VAL A 223 14.34 24.42 39.39
CA VAL A 223 14.03 23.09 38.83
C VAL A 223 12.53 22.89 38.68
N GLU A 224 11.74 23.50 39.56
CA GLU A 224 10.28 23.47 39.57
C GLU A 224 9.67 24.02 38.27
N GLU A 225 10.35 24.94 37.58
CA GLU A 225 9.91 25.44 36.27
C GLU A 225 9.88 24.34 35.20
N TYR A 226 10.72 23.31 35.31
CA TYR A 226 10.71 22.16 34.40
C TYR A 226 9.56 21.18 34.69
N PHE A 227 8.77 21.40 35.75
CA PHE A 227 7.59 20.59 36.09
C PHE A 227 6.32 21.45 36.21
N ALA A 228 6.28 22.57 35.50
CA ALA A 228 5.10 23.41 35.30
C ALA A 228 4.58 23.28 33.85
N ILE A 229 3.29 23.48 33.57
CA ILE A 229 2.73 23.24 32.23
C ILE A 229 3.41 24.08 31.15
N ASP A 230 3.71 25.35 31.45
CA ASP A 230 4.41 26.26 30.52
C ASP A 230 5.89 25.90 30.37
N GLY A 231 6.44 25.14 31.32
CA GLY A 231 7.77 24.54 31.25
C GLY A 231 7.91 23.54 30.10
N PHE A 232 6.81 22.99 29.58
CA PHE A 232 6.85 22.07 28.44
C PHE A 232 7.50 22.72 27.20
N ASN A 233 7.33 24.02 27.03
CA ASN A 233 7.96 24.80 25.95
C ASN A 233 9.49 24.67 25.94
N LYS A 234 10.11 24.43 27.11
CA LYS A 234 11.56 24.24 27.24
C LYS A 234 12.04 22.86 26.78
N VAL A 235 11.15 21.89 26.57
CA VAL A 235 11.48 20.48 26.27
C VAL A 235 10.91 20.01 24.92
N VAL A 236 10.65 20.94 24.00
CA VAL A 236 10.15 20.65 22.65
C VAL A 236 11.28 20.22 21.69
N ASN A 237 12.47 20.79 21.85
CA ASN A 237 13.67 20.47 21.06
C ASN A 237 14.58 19.43 21.76
N GLN A 238 15.57 18.89 21.05
CA GLN A 238 16.38 17.78 21.58
C GLN A 238 17.23 18.21 22.78
N LYS A 239 17.84 19.40 22.73
CA LYS A 239 18.63 19.94 23.85
C LYS A 239 17.82 20.05 25.15
N GLY A 240 16.60 20.56 25.06
CA GLY A 240 15.70 20.66 26.21
C GLY A 240 15.30 19.30 26.76
N ILE A 241 15.03 18.34 25.87
CA ILE A 241 14.75 16.94 26.26
C ILE A 241 15.93 16.32 26.99
N ASP A 242 17.16 16.55 26.53
CA ASP A 242 18.36 15.99 27.16
C ASP A 242 18.59 16.60 28.56
N VAL A 243 18.48 17.92 28.70
CA VAL A 243 18.54 18.60 30.02
C VAL A 243 17.49 18.03 30.96
N TYR A 244 16.23 17.94 30.50
CA TYR A 244 15.14 17.40 31.30
C TYR A 244 15.39 15.95 31.74
N ASN A 245 15.80 15.08 30.80
CA ASN A 245 16.10 13.68 31.10
C ASN A 245 17.31 13.53 32.03
N THR A 246 18.28 14.45 31.96
CA THR A 246 19.41 14.52 32.89
C THR A 246 19.00 14.98 34.29
N ILE A 247 18.01 15.86 34.44
CA ILE A 247 17.43 16.19 35.77
C ILE A 247 16.81 14.93 36.40
N LEU A 248 16.16 14.09 35.58
CA LEU A 248 15.54 12.85 36.05
C LEU A 248 16.58 11.77 36.41
N GLY A 249 17.63 11.65 35.62
CA GLY A 249 18.69 10.63 35.74
C GLY A 249 19.95 11.13 36.46
N ALA A 250 20.92 10.24 36.65
CA ALA A 250 22.23 10.63 37.19
C ALA A 250 23.09 11.28 36.09
N PHE A 251 23.99 12.19 36.47
CA PHE A 251 25.06 12.64 35.58
C PHE A 251 26.41 12.60 36.30
N SER A 252 27.46 12.29 35.54
CA SER A 252 28.83 12.32 36.04
C SER A 252 29.46 13.67 35.77
N THR A 253 30.31 14.12 36.67
CA THR A 253 31.08 15.36 36.54
C THR A 253 32.42 15.08 35.88
N ASP A 254 33.16 16.12 35.49
CA ASP A 254 34.46 15.98 34.78
C ASP A 254 35.52 15.18 35.59
N ASP A 255 35.35 15.09 36.91
CA ASP A 255 36.12 14.28 37.86
C ASP A 255 35.56 12.85 38.06
N ASN A 256 34.63 12.40 37.20
CA ASN A 256 33.91 11.12 37.29
C ASN A 256 33.07 10.91 38.57
N THR A 257 32.80 11.97 39.33
CA THR A 257 31.91 11.91 40.49
C THR A 257 30.45 11.88 40.02
N LYS A 258 29.72 10.82 40.38
CA LYS A 258 28.32 10.64 39.98
C LYS A 258 27.39 11.47 40.87
N ILE A 259 26.71 12.45 40.29
CA ILE A 259 25.64 13.21 40.94
C ILE A 259 24.32 12.49 40.70
N LYS A 260 23.56 12.25 41.78
CA LYS A 260 22.31 11.50 41.74
C LYS A 260 21.18 12.31 41.08
N GLY A 261 20.38 11.67 40.25
CA GLY A 261 19.16 12.28 39.68
C GLY A 261 17.94 12.15 40.58
N LEU A 262 16.85 12.85 40.24
CA LEU A 262 15.57 12.74 40.98
C LEU A 262 15.11 11.28 41.14
N ASN A 263 15.25 10.45 40.10
CA ASN A 263 14.85 9.05 40.14
C ASN A 263 15.66 8.18 41.11
N GLU A 264 16.91 8.54 41.40
CA GLU A 264 17.75 7.84 42.37
C GLU A 264 17.38 8.20 43.80
N TYR A 265 17.05 9.48 44.07
CA TYR A 265 16.52 9.88 45.37
C TYR A 265 15.17 9.19 45.67
N ILE A 266 14.28 9.12 44.68
CA ILE A 266 13.02 8.35 44.76
C ILE A 266 13.31 6.87 45.07
N ASN A 267 14.29 6.27 44.38
CA ASN A 267 14.66 4.88 44.60
C ASN A 267 15.14 4.62 46.03
N LEU A 268 15.97 5.52 46.59
CA LEU A 268 16.48 5.41 47.95
C LEU A 268 15.38 5.57 49.01
N TYR A 269 14.44 6.49 48.80
CA TYR A 269 13.26 6.63 49.65
C TYR A 269 12.38 5.38 49.60
N ASN A 270 12.14 4.85 48.40
CA ASN A 270 11.35 3.64 48.20
C ASN A 270 11.99 2.43 48.86
N GLN A 271 13.31 2.33 48.97
CA GLN A 271 13.96 1.21 49.66
C GLN A 271 13.72 1.21 51.17
N LYS A 272 13.53 2.39 51.78
CA LYS A 272 13.38 2.56 53.23
C LYS A 272 11.91 2.58 53.70
N ASN A 273 10.97 2.94 52.82
CA ASN A 273 9.57 3.14 53.18
C ASN A 273 8.65 2.05 52.60
N LYS A 274 7.54 1.75 53.31
CA LYS A 274 6.51 0.80 52.83
C LYS A 274 5.68 1.38 51.69
N ALA A 275 5.28 2.66 51.78
CA ALA A 275 4.63 3.38 50.68
C ALA A 275 5.69 3.79 49.63
N LYS A 276 5.49 3.38 48.38
CA LYS A 276 6.43 3.64 47.28
C LYS A 276 5.98 4.84 46.47
N LEU A 277 6.92 5.70 46.10
CA LEU A 277 6.72 6.81 45.17
C LEU A 277 7.03 6.40 43.71
N PRO A 278 6.29 6.93 42.72
CA PRO A 278 6.68 6.88 41.30
C PRO A 278 8.08 7.41 41.04
N LYS A 279 8.82 6.84 40.08
CA LYS A 279 9.89 7.58 39.40
C LYS A 279 9.32 8.37 38.22
N LEU A 280 10.03 9.43 37.89
CA LEU A 280 9.75 10.30 36.75
C LEU A 280 10.15 9.61 35.44
N LYS A 281 9.34 9.78 34.40
CA LYS A 281 9.47 9.16 33.08
C LYS A 281 10.33 10.03 32.14
N PRO A 282 11.39 9.50 31.51
CA PRO A 282 12.12 10.28 30.51
C PRO A 282 11.26 10.53 29.26
N LEU A 283 11.44 11.71 28.67
CA LEU A 283 10.83 12.11 27.40
C LEU A 283 11.52 11.38 26.25
N PHE A 284 10.76 11.07 25.18
CA PHE A 284 11.36 10.50 23.99
C PHE A 284 12.25 11.53 23.32
N LYS A 285 13.42 11.11 22.84
CA LYS A 285 14.26 11.91 21.94
C LYS A 285 13.47 12.35 20.70
N GLN A 286 13.86 13.44 20.05
CA GLN A 286 13.18 14.02 18.89
C GLN A 286 13.34 13.17 17.61
N ILE A 287 12.57 13.46 16.55
CA ILE A 287 12.78 12.82 15.24
C ILE A 287 14.16 13.23 14.69
N LEU A 288 14.90 12.28 14.10
CA LEU A 288 16.30 12.36 13.62
C LEU A 288 17.41 12.44 14.70
N SER A 289 17.12 12.64 15.99
CA SER A 289 18.18 12.63 17.02
C SER A 289 18.84 11.25 17.14
N ASP A 290 20.16 11.21 17.34
CA ASP A 290 20.87 9.95 17.54
C ASP A 290 20.46 9.33 18.88
N ARG A 291 20.02 8.07 18.85
CA ARG A 291 19.79 7.30 20.08
C ARG A 291 21.14 6.73 20.52
N ASP A 292 21.92 7.50 21.28
CA ASP A 292 23.25 7.09 21.81
C ASP A 292 23.28 5.71 22.49
N LYS A 293 22.12 5.18 22.92
CA LYS A 293 22.04 3.95 23.71
C LYS A 293 22.32 2.64 22.95
N ILE A 294 22.48 2.63 21.62
CA ILE A 294 22.61 1.36 20.86
C ILE A 294 23.68 1.43 19.75
N SER A 295 24.88 1.93 20.08
CA SER A 295 26.01 2.05 19.14
C SER A 295 26.41 0.73 18.44
N PHE A 296 26.07 -0.43 19.02
CA PHE A 296 26.42 -1.75 18.51
C PHE A 296 25.50 -2.30 17.41
N ILE A 297 24.35 -1.67 17.13
CA ILE A 297 23.47 -2.08 16.03
C ILE A 297 23.73 -1.16 14.82
N PRO A 298 24.43 -1.64 13.77
CA PRO A 298 24.74 -0.82 12.60
C PRO A 298 23.48 -0.48 11.79
N GLU A 299 23.56 0.52 10.90
CA GLU A 299 22.46 0.89 10.00
C GLU A 299 22.04 -0.28 9.09
N GLN A 300 23.01 -1.10 8.68
CA GLN A 300 22.85 -2.34 7.95
C GLN A 300 23.95 -3.31 8.39
N PHE A 301 23.63 -4.60 8.48
CA PHE A 301 24.66 -5.63 8.62
C PHE A 301 25.25 -5.97 7.25
N ASP A 302 26.57 -6.00 7.18
CA ASP A 302 27.32 -6.32 5.96
C ASP A 302 28.11 -7.63 6.06
N SER A 303 28.21 -8.22 7.26
CA SER A 303 28.82 -9.54 7.46
C SER A 303 28.08 -10.42 8.48
N ASP A 304 28.36 -11.72 8.43
CA ASP A 304 27.84 -12.70 9.39
C ASP A 304 28.36 -12.43 10.81
N THR A 305 29.60 -11.94 10.93
CA THR A 305 30.26 -11.63 12.21
C THR A 305 29.57 -10.47 12.92
N GLU A 306 29.28 -9.37 12.20
CA GLU A 306 28.58 -8.22 12.78
C GLU A 306 27.19 -8.59 13.34
N VAL A 307 26.49 -9.52 12.67
CA VAL A 307 25.20 -10.05 13.15
C VAL A 307 25.36 -10.74 14.49
N LEU A 308 26.31 -11.67 14.59
CA LEU A 308 26.52 -12.47 15.79
C LEU A 308 27.02 -11.61 16.97
N GLU A 309 27.95 -10.68 16.73
CA GLU A 309 28.44 -9.74 17.74
C GLU A 309 27.32 -8.85 18.28
N ALA A 310 26.47 -8.29 17.41
CA ALA A 310 25.36 -7.43 17.84
C ALA A 310 24.30 -8.19 18.66
N VAL A 311 24.09 -9.48 18.35
CA VAL A 311 23.19 -10.37 19.09
C VAL A 311 23.73 -10.63 20.51
N ASP A 312 25.02 -10.97 20.63
CA ASP A 312 25.67 -11.21 21.92
C ASP A 312 25.73 -9.96 22.80
N MET A 313 26.13 -8.82 22.21
CA MET A 313 26.18 -7.55 22.92
C MET A 313 24.81 -7.17 23.49
N PHE A 314 23.74 -7.41 22.73
CA PHE A 314 22.39 -7.14 23.21
C PHE A 314 21.99 -8.08 24.36
N TYR A 315 22.29 -9.37 24.25
CA TYR A 315 21.98 -10.32 25.32
C TYR A 315 22.71 -9.98 26.63
N ASN A 316 24.00 -9.68 26.55
CA ASN A 316 24.80 -9.29 27.71
C ASN A 316 24.25 -8.03 28.38
N ARG A 317 23.75 -7.07 27.59
CA ARG A 317 23.06 -5.88 28.10
C ARG A 317 21.77 -6.24 28.85
N LEU A 318 20.96 -7.15 28.30
CA LEU A 318 19.74 -7.62 28.97
C LEU A 318 20.06 -8.37 30.27
N LEU A 319 21.10 -9.21 30.28
CA LEU A 319 21.57 -9.85 31.50
C LEU A 319 21.88 -8.82 32.59
N GLN A 320 22.67 -7.78 32.25
CA GLN A 320 23.10 -6.76 33.20
C GLN A 320 21.96 -5.88 33.73
N PHE A 321 21.02 -5.44 32.88
CA PHE A 321 20.05 -4.40 33.24
C PHE A 321 18.61 -4.90 33.48
N VAL A 322 18.28 -6.10 33.00
CA VAL A 322 16.91 -6.65 33.02
C VAL A 322 16.83 -7.94 33.84
N ILE A 323 17.78 -8.85 33.69
CA ILE A 323 17.67 -10.23 34.22
C ILE A 323 18.41 -10.39 35.57
N GLU A 324 19.66 -9.95 35.66
CA GLU A 324 20.58 -10.26 36.78
C GLU A 324 21.06 -9.01 37.55
N ASN A 325 20.35 -7.87 37.41
CA ASN A 325 20.77 -6.61 38.01
C ASN A 325 20.82 -6.64 39.55
N GLU A 326 21.97 -6.29 40.14
CA GLU A 326 22.19 -6.32 41.60
C GLU A 326 21.65 -5.08 42.35
N GLY A 327 21.38 -3.96 41.66
CA GLY A 327 21.00 -2.68 42.28
C GLY A 327 19.57 -2.19 42.01
N GLN A 328 18.82 -2.88 41.15
CA GLN A 328 17.46 -2.53 40.72
C GLN A 328 16.56 -3.78 40.66
N ILE A 329 15.24 -3.59 40.60
CA ILE A 329 14.29 -4.70 40.53
C ILE A 329 14.43 -5.38 39.15
N THR A 330 14.75 -6.68 39.12
CA THR A 330 14.83 -7.45 37.86
C THR A 330 13.44 -7.77 37.32
N ILE A 331 13.33 -8.10 36.04
CA ILE A 331 12.02 -8.44 35.42
C ILE A 331 11.33 -9.61 36.10
N SER A 332 12.10 -10.63 36.49
CA SER A 332 11.58 -11.77 37.24
C SER A 332 10.99 -11.29 38.56
N LYS A 333 11.73 -10.51 39.36
CA LYS A 333 11.25 -9.99 40.66
C LYS A 333 10.06 -9.04 40.54
N LEU A 334 10.00 -8.22 39.48
CA LEU A 334 8.88 -7.30 39.24
C LEU A 334 7.59 -8.09 39.00
N LEU A 335 7.67 -9.13 38.16
CA LEU A 335 6.51 -9.91 37.75
C LEU A 335 6.18 -11.05 38.70
N THR A 336 7.06 -11.51 39.58
CA THR A 336 6.78 -12.57 40.59
C THR A 336 6.35 -12.04 41.94
N ASN A 337 6.25 -10.72 42.11
CA ASN A 337 5.92 -10.09 43.38
C ASN A 337 4.77 -9.08 43.22
N PHE A 338 3.72 -9.46 42.50
CA PHE A 338 2.52 -8.61 42.30
C PHE A 338 1.84 -8.25 43.63
N SER A 339 1.93 -9.12 44.64
CA SER A 339 1.38 -8.90 45.98
C SER A 339 1.96 -7.69 46.72
N ALA A 340 3.10 -7.15 46.25
CA ALA A 340 3.70 -5.92 46.78
C ALA A 340 3.09 -4.62 46.22
N TYR A 341 2.14 -4.71 45.28
CA TYR A 341 1.58 -3.59 44.52
C TYR A 341 0.05 -3.58 44.56
N ASP A 342 -0.58 -2.42 44.32
CA ASP A 342 -2.05 -2.32 44.26
C ASP A 342 -2.59 -2.75 42.88
N LEU A 343 -3.21 -3.94 42.83
CA LEU A 343 -3.79 -4.52 41.60
C LEU A 343 -4.96 -3.71 41.03
N ASN A 344 -5.62 -2.86 41.82
CA ASN A 344 -6.65 -1.94 41.31
C ASN A 344 -6.06 -0.88 40.38
N LYS A 345 -4.74 -0.66 40.48
CA LYS A 345 -4.03 0.40 39.78
C LYS A 345 -3.02 -0.15 38.75
N ILE A 346 -3.03 -1.46 38.51
CA ILE A 346 -2.28 -2.10 37.43
C ILE A 346 -3.27 -2.56 36.38
N TYR A 347 -3.07 -2.09 35.14
CA TYR A 347 -4.04 -2.26 34.07
C TYR A 347 -3.53 -3.19 32.97
N VAL A 348 -4.44 -4.00 32.45
CA VAL A 348 -4.26 -4.84 31.26
C VAL A 348 -5.11 -4.28 30.13
N LYS A 349 -4.51 -4.20 28.95
CA LYS A 349 -5.20 -3.76 27.73
C LYS A 349 -6.38 -4.66 27.36
N ASN A 350 -7.53 -4.05 27.07
CA ASN A 350 -8.71 -4.73 26.59
C ASN A 350 -8.61 -5.00 25.08
N ASP A 351 -7.79 -5.97 24.71
CA ASP A 351 -7.67 -6.47 23.34
C ASP A 351 -7.52 -8.00 23.33
N THR A 352 -6.97 -8.55 22.24
CA THR A 352 -6.71 -9.98 22.09
C THR A 352 -5.85 -10.59 23.20
N THR A 353 -5.11 -9.79 23.98
CA THR A 353 -4.38 -10.29 25.15
C THR A 353 -5.31 -10.89 26.19
N ILE A 354 -6.48 -10.30 26.44
CA ILE A 354 -7.44 -10.86 27.41
C ILE A 354 -7.82 -12.29 27.01
N SER A 355 -8.01 -12.54 25.72
CA SER A 355 -8.28 -13.88 25.21
C SER A 355 -7.10 -14.83 25.36
N ALA A 356 -5.87 -14.34 25.24
CA ALA A 356 -4.67 -15.17 25.45
C ALA A 356 -4.49 -15.57 26.92
N ILE A 357 -4.66 -14.62 27.85
CA ILE A 357 -4.64 -14.87 29.29
C ILE A 357 -5.78 -15.85 29.65
N SER A 358 -6.98 -15.62 29.12
CA SER A 358 -8.15 -16.46 29.33
C SER A 358 -7.91 -17.90 28.85
N ASN A 359 -7.32 -18.08 27.68
CA ASN A 359 -7.04 -19.41 27.15
C ASN A 359 -5.99 -20.15 27.99
N ASP A 360 -4.96 -19.45 28.45
CA ASP A 360 -3.87 -20.07 29.21
C ASP A 360 -4.28 -20.42 30.65
N LEU A 361 -5.18 -19.65 31.28
CA LEU A 361 -5.70 -19.94 32.61
C LEU A 361 -6.89 -20.93 32.63
N PHE A 362 -7.69 -20.99 31.56
CA PHE A 362 -8.98 -21.71 31.56
C PHE A 362 -9.21 -22.66 30.39
N ASP A 363 -8.27 -22.81 29.46
CA ASP A 363 -8.46 -23.51 28.18
C ASP A 363 -9.68 -23.02 27.36
N ASP A 364 -10.16 -21.79 27.64
CA ASP A 364 -11.24 -21.10 26.93
C ASP A 364 -10.87 -19.62 26.73
N TRP A 365 -10.54 -19.26 25.49
CA TRP A 365 -10.20 -17.89 25.07
C TRP A 365 -11.29 -16.85 25.38
N SER A 366 -12.54 -17.27 25.58
CA SER A 366 -13.68 -16.40 25.80
C SER A 366 -14.11 -16.27 27.27
N TYR A 367 -13.50 -17.05 28.18
CA TYR A 367 -13.93 -17.16 29.58
C TYR A 367 -13.95 -15.81 30.31
N ILE A 368 -12.83 -15.07 30.29
CA ILE A 368 -12.75 -13.73 30.91
C ILE A 368 -13.72 -12.75 30.23
N SER A 369 -13.85 -12.80 28.89
CA SER A 369 -14.78 -11.93 28.17
C SER A 369 -16.24 -12.22 28.50
N LYS A 370 -16.61 -13.49 28.75
CA LYS A 370 -17.93 -13.86 29.25
C LYS A 370 -18.16 -13.29 30.66
N ALA A 371 -17.17 -13.40 31.55
CA ALA A 371 -17.25 -12.85 32.90
C ALA A 371 -17.45 -11.32 32.90
N VAL A 372 -16.69 -10.59 32.08
CA VAL A 372 -16.86 -9.13 31.88
C VAL A 372 -18.27 -8.80 31.38
N ARG A 373 -18.77 -9.55 30.39
CA ARG A 373 -20.12 -9.36 29.82
C ARG A 373 -21.22 -9.64 30.84
N GLU A 374 -21.07 -10.66 31.67
CA GLU A 374 -22.02 -11.02 32.72
C GLU A 374 -22.01 -9.95 33.83
N ASN A 375 -20.84 -9.43 34.21
CA ASN A 375 -20.76 -8.35 35.17
C ASN A 375 -21.48 -7.10 34.66
N TYR A 376 -21.26 -6.70 33.41
CA TYR A 376 -21.98 -5.59 32.77
C TYR A 376 -23.51 -5.80 32.81
N ASP A 377 -23.99 -7.02 32.53
CA ASP A 377 -25.43 -7.35 32.58
C ASP A 377 -26.01 -7.35 34.00
N SER A 378 -25.19 -7.63 35.01
CA SER A 378 -25.61 -7.59 36.41
C SER A 378 -25.71 -6.15 36.95
N GLU A 379 -24.87 -5.24 36.47
CA GLU A 379 -24.87 -3.83 36.87
C GLU A 379 -25.88 -2.99 36.06
N ASN A 380 -26.16 -3.39 34.82
CA ASN A 380 -27.12 -2.73 33.96
C ASN A 380 -28.45 -3.49 33.96
N VAL A 381 -29.35 -3.11 34.86
CA VAL A 381 -30.69 -3.68 35.01
C VAL A 381 -31.63 -3.13 33.93
N ASP A 382 -31.33 -3.36 32.66
CA ASP A 382 -32.29 -3.11 31.58
C ASP A 382 -33.29 -4.27 31.53
N LYS A 383 -34.60 -3.97 31.61
CA LYS A 383 -35.66 -5.00 31.63
C LYS A 383 -35.72 -5.82 30.32
N ASN A 384 -35.05 -5.36 29.25
CA ASN A 384 -34.98 -6.00 27.95
C ASN A 384 -33.55 -6.39 27.53
N LYS A 385 -32.89 -7.24 28.33
CA LYS A 385 -31.56 -7.85 28.04
C LYS A 385 -31.43 -8.58 26.69
N ARG A 386 -32.53 -8.73 25.92
CA ARG A 386 -32.64 -9.53 24.67
C ARG A 386 -32.91 -8.71 23.41
N ALA A 387 -32.78 -7.38 23.46
CA ALA A 387 -32.88 -6.54 22.26
C ALA A 387 -31.51 -6.46 21.55
N ALA A 388 -31.47 -6.65 20.22
CA ALA A 388 -30.31 -6.31 19.40
C ALA A 388 -29.75 -4.91 19.69
N ALA A 389 -30.60 -3.95 20.07
CA ALA A 389 -30.18 -2.62 20.51
C ALA A 389 -29.46 -2.62 21.87
N TYR A 390 -29.84 -3.48 22.83
CA TYR A 390 -29.13 -3.65 24.10
C TYR A 390 -27.78 -4.35 23.87
N GLU A 391 -27.72 -5.39 23.05
CA GLU A 391 -26.45 -6.04 22.69
C GLU A 391 -25.54 -5.10 21.88
N GLU A 392 -26.08 -4.32 20.95
CA GLU A 392 -25.31 -3.30 20.24
C GLU A 392 -24.84 -2.20 21.21
N LYS A 393 -25.66 -1.79 22.18
CA LYS A 393 -25.30 -0.84 23.23
C LYS A 393 -24.22 -1.41 24.15
N LYS A 394 -24.32 -2.67 24.55
CA LYS A 394 -23.36 -3.41 25.37
C LYS A 394 -22.03 -3.58 24.64
N GLU A 395 -22.04 -4.04 23.40
CA GLU A 395 -20.84 -4.15 22.57
C GLU A 395 -20.22 -2.76 22.31
N LYS A 396 -21.04 -1.71 22.09
CA LYS A 396 -20.55 -0.32 22.01
C LYS A 396 -19.99 0.19 23.34
N ALA A 397 -20.53 -0.22 24.48
CA ALA A 397 -20.04 0.18 25.80
C ALA A 397 -18.73 -0.54 26.12
N LEU A 398 -18.69 -1.87 25.96
CA LEU A 398 -17.51 -2.70 26.22
C LEU A 398 -16.36 -2.40 25.24
N SER A 399 -16.64 -2.11 23.97
CA SER A 399 -15.61 -1.71 23.00
C SER A 399 -15.01 -0.32 23.26
N LYS A 400 -15.70 0.54 24.04
CA LYS A 400 -15.14 1.81 24.51
C LYS A 400 -14.19 1.64 25.69
N ILE A 401 -14.29 0.55 26.44
CA ILE A 401 -13.39 0.25 27.55
C ILE A 401 -12.05 -0.19 26.95
N LYS A 402 -11.00 0.61 27.19
CA LYS A 402 -9.68 0.38 26.59
C LYS A 402 -8.80 -0.57 27.41
N MET A 403 -9.08 -0.72 28.70
CA MET A 403 -8.30 -1.49 29.66
C MET A 403 -9.14 -1.84 30.89
N TYR A 404 -8.70 -2.84 31.66
CA TYR A 404 -9.24 -3.21 32.96
C TYR A 404 -8.10 -3.32 33.96
N SER A 405 -8.35 -3.02 35.24
CA SER A 405 -7.38 -3.36 36.28
C SER A 405 -7.32 -4.88 36.48
N ILE A 406 -6.20 -5.39 37.00
CA ILE A 406 -6.07 -6.83 37.30
C ILE A 406 -7.12 -7.24 38.34
N GLU A 407 -7.33 -6.41 39.36
CA GLU A 407 -8.32 -6.69 40.41
C GLU A 407 -9.76 -6.71 39.87
N GLU A 408 -10.12 -5.78 38.96
CA GLU A 408 -11.44 -5.79 38.31
C GLU A 408 -11.70 -7.10 37.58
N LEU A 409 -10.72 -7.59 36.82
CA LEU A 409 -10.87 -8.85 36.09
C LEU A 409 -10.94 -10.06 37.04
N ASN A 410 -10.10 -10.10 38.09
CA ASN A 410 -10.16 -11.14 39.12
C ASN A 410 -11.55 -11.17 39.77
N PHE A 411 -12.10 -10.00 40.11
CA PHE A 411 -13.45 -9.85 40.65
C PHE A 411 -14.54 -10.33 39.67
N PHE A 412 -14.49 -9.92 38.40
CA PHE A 412 -15.49 -10.34 37.41
C PHE A 412 -15.50 -11.85 37.21
N VAL A 413 -14.32 -12.47 37.14
CA VAL A 413 -14.20 -13.93 37.00
C VAL A 413 -14.74 -14.62 38.25
N LYS A 414 -14.35 -14.18 39.46
CA LYS A 414 -14.84 -14.73 40.73
C LYS A 414 -16.36 -14.67 40.83
N LYS A 415 -16.97 -13.57 40.38
CA LYS A 415 -18.43 -13.42 40.33
C LYS A 415 -19.10 -14.32 39.30
N TYR A 416 -18.45 -14.56 38.16
CA TYR A 416 -18.99 -15.39 37.08
C TYR A 416 -18.95 -16.89 37.38
N SER A 417 -17.89 -17.37 38.04
CA SER A 417 -17.63 -18.81 38.22
C SER A 417 -17.68 -19.29 39.68
N CYS A 418 -17.77 -18.38 40.65
CA CYS A 418 -17.61 -18.63 42.08
C CYS A 418 -16.23 -19.19 42.51
N ASN A 419 -15.25 -19.20 41.61
CA ASN A 419 -13.88 -19.64 41.90
C ASN A 419 -12.93 -18.44 42.00
N GLU A 420 -11.95 -18.49 42.91
CA GLU A 420 -10.89 -17.49 42.95
C GLU A 420 -10.00 -17.59 41.71
N CYS A 421 -9.61 -16.43 41.18
CA CYS A 421 -8.77 -16.31 40.00
C CYS A 421 -7.67 -15.29 40.29
N HIS A 422 -6.47 -15.62 39.82
CA HIS A 422 -5.26 -14.82 39.95
C HIS A 422 -4.69 -14.55 38.57
N ILE A 423 -5.17 -13.49 37.91
CA ILE A 423 -4.71 -13.09 36.58
C ILE A 423 -3.24 -12.71 36.59
N GLU A 424 -2.75 -12.13 37.68
CA GLU A 424 -1.33 -11.86 37.92
C GLU A 424 -0.47 -13.12 37.77
N GLY A 425 -0.97 -14.29 38.19
CA GLY A 425 -0.28 -15.58 38.09
C GLY A 425 0.07 -16.01 36.66
N TYR A 426 -0.66 -15.51 35.65
CA TYR A 426 -0.29 -15.67 34.24
C TYR A 426 1.09 -15.07 33.97
N PHE A 427 1.32 -13.83 34.41
CA PHE A 427 2.58 -13.13 34.17
C PHE A 427 3.73 -13.74 34.96
N GLU A 428 3.46 -14.18 36.21
CA GLU A 428 4.41 -14.85 37.10
C GLU A 428 4.97 -16.13 36.49
N ARG A 429 4.10 -17.02 36.01
CA ARG A 429 4.53 -18.29 35.43
C ARG A 429 5.20 -18.08 34.07
N ARG A 430 4.59 -17.28 33.18
CA ARG A 430 5.08 -17.10 31.81
C ARG A 430 6.47 -16.46 31.77
N ILE A 431 6.80 -15.53 32.67
CA ILE A 431 8.14 -14.92 32.67
C ILE A 431 9.23 -15.94 32.98
N LEU A 432 8.99 -16.86 33.93
CA LEU A 432 9.97 -17.89 34.30
C LEU A 432 10.21 -18.86 33.14
N GLU A 433 9.13 -19.35 32.51
CA GLU A 433 9.19 -20.21 31.33
C GLU A 433 9.97 -19.56 30.17
N ILE A 434 9.73 -18.26 29.91
CA ILE A 434 10.39 -17.53 28.83
C ILE A 434 11.88 -17.32 29.13
N LEU A 435 12.26 -17.02 30.38
CA LEU A 435 13.67 -16.82 30.75
C LEU A 435 14.47 -18.11 30.64
N ASP A 436 13.92 -19.25 31.02
CA ASP A 436 14.58 -20.55 30.82
C ASP A 436 14.75 -20.86 29.34
N LYS A 437 13.68 -20.72 28.54
CA LYS A 437 13.73 -20.88 27.08
C LYS A 437 14.79 -19.98 26.44
N MET A 438 14.89 -18.73 26.90
CA MET A 438 15.87 -17.76 26.39
C MET A 438 17.31 -18.21 26.66
N ARG A 439 17.61 -18.73 27.85
CA ARG A 439 18.95 -19.24 28.18
C ARG A 439 19.34 -20.40 27.25
N TYR A 440 18.47 -21.39 27.09
CA TYR A 440 18.72 -22.55 26.20
C TYR A 440 18.89 -22.13 24.73
N ALA A 441 18.07 -21.20 24.25
CA ALA A 441 18.17 -20.71 22.88
C ALA A 441 19.48 -19.92 22.65
N TYR A 442 19.95 -19.16 23.65
CA TYR A 442 21.23 -18.48 23.57
C TYR A 442 22.41 -19.46 23.53
N GLU A 443 22.41 -20.51 24.35
CA GLU A 443 23.47 -21.53 24.33
C GLU A 443 23.64 -22.16 22.95
N SER A 444 22.52 -22.46 22.27
CA SER A 444 22.52 -22.98 20.90
C SER A 444 23.05 -21.94 19.91
N CYS A 445 22.61 -20.69 20.02
CA CYS A 445 23.05 -19.59 19.17
C CYS A 445 24.54 -19.25 19.35
N LYS A 446 25.08 -19.35 20.57
CA LYS A 446 26.48 -19.02 20.89
C LYS A 446 27.48 -19.90 20.16
N ILE A 447 27.12 -21.16 19.87
CA ILE A 447 27.95 -22.11 19.11
C ILE A 447 28.28 -21.59 17.70
N LEU A 448 27.44 -20.69 17.15
CA LEU A 448 27.65 -20.10 15.83
C LEU A 448 28.90 -19.21 15.73
N HIS A 449 29.52 -18.81 16.85
CA HIS A 449 30.79 -18.07 16.86
C HIS A 449 32.02 -18.96 16.62
N ASP A 450 31.97 -20.25 16.97
CA ASP A 450 33.08 -21.20 16.86
C ASP A 450 33.24 -21.79 15.44
N LYS A 451 33.08 -20.93 14.43
CA LYS A 451 32.98 -21.24 12.98
C LYS A 451 34.29 -21.69 12.30
N GLY A 452 35.17 -22.39 13.01
CA GLY A 452 36.21 -23.22 12.38
C GLY A 452 35.67 -24.52 11.73
N LEU A 453 34.41 -24.89 11.99
CA LEU A 453 33.83 -26.22 11.70
C LEU A 453 32.63 -26.24 10.73
N ILE A 454 32.14 -25.10 10.22
CA ILE A 454 30.96 -25.03 9.33
C ILE A 454 31.37 -24.66 7.90
N ASN A 455 31.82 -25.64 7.10
CA ASN A 455 31.84 -25.73 5.61
C ASN A 455 31.93 -24.47 4.69
N ASN A 456 32.42 -23.30 5.14
CA ASN A 456 32.41 -22.03 4.37
C ASN A 456 31.03 -21.63 3.81
N ILE A 457 29.93 -21.93 4.52
CA ILE A 457 28.57 -21.53 4.14
C ILE A 457 28.17 -20.27 4.93
N SER A 458 27.67 -19.23 4.24
CA SER A 458 27.20 -18.00 4.89
C SER A 458 25.89 -18.23 5.65
N LEU A 459 25.65 -17.47 6.73
CA LEU A 459 24.41 -17.50 7.53
C LEU A 459 23.15 -17.41 6.67
N CYS A 460 23.14 -16.62 5.59
CA CYS A 460 21.96 -16.50 4.72
C CYS A 460 21.65 -17.75 3.89
N GLN A 461 22.54 -18.73 3.87
CA GLN A 461 22.40 -20.01 3.15
C GLN A 461 22.25 -21.22 4.09
N ASP A 462 22.52 -21.05 5.39
CA ASP A 462 22.43 -22.11 6.40
C ASP A 462 21.08 -22.05 7.13
N ARG A 463 20.19 -22.98 6.80
CA ARG A 463 18.85 -23.03 7.39
C ARG A 463 18.86 -23.29 8.88
N GLN A 464 19.82 -24.06 9.37
CA GLN A 464 19.89 -24.43 10.79
C GLN A 464 20.36 -23.22 11.60
N ALA A 465 21.43 -22.57 11.17
CA ALA A 465 21.93 -21.35 11.83
C ALA A 465 20.89 -20.23 11.86
N ILE A 466 20.08 -20.08 10.80
CA ILE A 466 18.95 -19.13 10.78
C ILE A 466 17.91 -19.48 11.84
N SER A 467 17.58 -20.77 12.00
CA SER A 467 16.61 -21.22 13.00
C SER A 467 17.10 -20.91 14.41
N GLU A 468 18.36 -21.24 14.71
CA GLU A 468 18.96 -21.02 16.04
C GLU A 468 18.98 -19.51 16.40
N LEU A 469 19.40 -18.65 15.47
CA LEU A 469 19.33 -17.18 15.63
C LEU A 469 17.90 -16.68 15.86
N LYS A 470 16.96 -17.24 15.09
CA LYS A 470 15.55 -16.87 15.18
C LYS A 470 14.95 -17.24 16.52
N ASP A 471 15.15 -18.48 16.96
CA ASP A 471 14.56 -19.00 18.19
C ASP A 471 15.06 -18.21 19.40
N PHE A 472 16.33 -17.81 19.39
CA PHE A 472 16.87 -16.91 20.40
C PHE A 472 16.22 -15.52 20.38
N LEU A 473 16.18 -14.85 19.23
CA LEU A 473 15.58 -13.51 19.12
C LEU A 473 14.05 -13.52 19.36
N ASP A 474 13.35 -14.59 19.00
CA ASP A 474 11.93 -14.81 19.31
C ASP A 474 11.72 -14.94 20.83
N SER A 475 12.60 -15.66 21.55
CA SER A 475 12.50 -15.77 23.01
C SER A 475 12.59 -14.40 23.72
N ILE A 476 13.44 -13.49 23.23
CA ILE A 476 13.51 -12.11 23.74
C ILE A 476 12.24 -11.32 23.38
N LYS A 477 11.71 -11.53 22.17
CA LYS A 477 10.44 -10.92 21.75
C LYS A 477 9.25 -11.39 22.57
N GLU A 478 9.24 -12.64 23.02
CA GLU A 478 8.22 -13.16 23.91
C GLU A 478 8.17 -12.39 25.24
N VAL A 479 9.31 -11.99 25.81
CA VAL A 479 9.35 -11.10 26.99
C VAL A 479 8.68 -9.77 26.68
N GLN A 480 9.01 -9.14 25.54
CA GLN A 480 8.38 -7.89 25.14
C GLN A 480 6.87 -8.03 24.92
N TRP A 481 6.41 -9.14 24.35
CA TRP A 481 4.98 -9.41 24.16
C TRP A 481 4.24 -9.68 25.47
N LEU A 482 4.89 -10.30 26.45
CA LEU A 482 4.34 -10.50 27.78
C LEU A 482 4.13 -9.16 28.51
N LEU A 483 5.07 -8.22 28.41
CA LEU A 483 5.00 -6.92 29.10
C LEU A 483 4.08 -5.90 28.41
N LYS A 484 3.98 -5.94 27.08
CA LYS A 484 3.26 -4.94 26.29
C LYS A 484 1.82 -4.65 26.76
N PRO A 485 0.99 -5.64 27.15
CA PRO A 485 -0.37 -5.41 27.57
C PRO A 485 -0.48 -4.62 28.89
N LEU A 486 0.54 -4.71 29.75
CA LEU A 486 0.60 -3.99 31.00
C LEU A 486 0.89 -2.49 30.77
N MET A 487 1.59 -2.12 29.68
CA MET A 487 2.04 -0.75 29.39
C MET A 487 0.91 0.29 29.17
N ILE A 488 -0.35 -0.12 28.93
CA ILE A 488 -1.46 0.82 28.62
C ILE A 488 -1.98 1.59 29.84
N GLY A 489 -1.71 1.11 31.05
CA GLY A 489 -2.15 1.83 32.26
C GLY A 489 -1.30 3.05 32.57
N GLN A 490 -0.18 3.26 31.86
CA GLN A 490 0.82 4.26 32.22
C GLN A 490 0.31 5.70 32.11
N GLU A 491 -0.66 5.98 31.23
CA GLU A 491 -1.25 7.31 31.04
C GLU A 491 -2.43 7.63 31.97
N GLN A 492 -2.86 6.66 32.80
CA GLN A 492 -3.95 6.89 33.75
C GLN A 492 -3.46 7.73 34.93
N ALA A 493 -4.35 8.62 35.42
CA ALA A 493 -4.08 9.45 36.59
C ALA A 493 -4.04 8.62 37.89
N ASP A 494 -4.83 7.55 37.98
CA ASP A 494 -4.85 6.63 39.13
C ASP A 494 -4.20 5.28 38.76
N LYS A 495 -2.86 5.22 38.85
CA LYS A 495 -2.07 4.04 38.51
C LYS A 495 -1.03 3.70 39.57
N GLU A 496 -0.55 2.45 39.58
CA GLU A 496 0.50 1.99 40.49
C GLU A 496 1.86 2.46 39.99
N GLU A 497 2.18 3.65 40.42
CA GLU A 497 3.30 4.43 39.95
C GLU A 497 4.66 3.75 40.20
N ALA A 498 4.83 3.00 41.30
CA ALA A 498 6.06 2.27 41.58
C ALA A 498 6.27 1.08 40.63
N PHE A 499 5.19 0.38 40.28
CA PHE A 499 5.21 -0.72 39.31
C PHE A 499 5.52 -0.23 37.89
N TYR A 500 4.75 0.78 37.43
CA TYR A 500 4.86 1.31 36.06
C TYR A 500 6.20 1.94 35.76
N THR A 501 6.82 2.52 36.78
CA THR A 501 8.18 3.02 36.76
C THR A 501 9.20 1.94 36.38
N GLU A 502 9.21 0.81 37.11
CA GLU A 502 10.17 -0.26 36.88
C GLU A 502 9.87 -0.99 35.56
N LEU A 503 8.58 -1.15 35.26
CA LEU A 503 8.12 -1.69 33.98
C LEU A 503 8.64 -0.85 32.81
N LEU A 504 8.55 0.49 32.90
CA LEU A 504 9.04 1.39 31.84
C LEU A 504 10.56 1.29 31.68
N ARG A 505 11.32 1.23 32.79
CA ARG A 505 12.78 1.05 32.76
C ARG A 505 13.17 -0.23 32.02
N ILE A 506 12.52 -1.34 32.34
CA ILE A 506 12.75 -2.64 31.68
C ILE A 506 12.34 -2.59 30.21
N TRP A 507 11.20 -1.96 29.91
CA TRP A 507 10.71 -1.79 28.56
C TRP A 507 11.68 -1.01 27.67
N GLU A 508 12.31 0.05 28.20
CA GLU A 508 13.30 0.85 27.47
C GLU A 508 14.54 0.04 27.06
N GLU A 509 15.01 -0.86 27.93
CA GLU A 509 16.14 -1.76 27.61
C GLU A 509 15.73 -2.87 26.61
N LEU A 510 14.45 -3.26 26.59
CA LEU A 510 13.91 -4.19 25.61
C LEU A 510 13.55 -3.54 24.27
N GLU A 511 13.26 -2.24 24.20
CA GLU A 511 12.87 -1.53 22.97
C GLU A 511 13.78 -1.83 21.74
N PRO A 512 15.13 -1.85 21.90
CA PRO A 512 16.07 -2.14 20.81
C PRO A 512 15.88 -3.47 20.11
N ILE A 513 15.30 -4.50 20.76
CA ILE A 513 15.12 -5.83 20.15
C ILE A 513 14.33 -5.74 18.86
N THR A 514 13.38 -4.81 18.72
CA THR A 514 12.62 -4.62 17.48
C THR A 514 13.52 -4.22 16.32
N LEU A 515 14.50 -3.36 16.58
CA LEU A 515 15.44 -2.92 15.58
C LEU A 515 16.41 -4.04 15.21
N LEU A 516 17.00 -4.70 16.23
CA LEU A 516 17.91 -5.83 16.06
C LEU A 516 17.24 -6.96 15.26
N TYR A 517 16.10 -7.44 15.73
CA TYR A 517 15.30 -8.49 15.10
C TYR A 517 15.03 -8.21 13.63
N ASN A 518 14.60 -6.98 13.31
CA ASN A 518 14.33 -6.60 11.93
C ASN A 518 15.61 -6.58 11.08
N LYS A 519 16.74 -6.08 11.61
CA LYS A 519 18.00 -6.02 10.87
C LYS A 519 18.62 -7.40 10.64
N VAL A 520 18.62 -8.26 11.67
CA VAL A 520 19.06 -9.66 11.54
C VAL A 520 18.19 -10.39 10.53
N ARG A 521 16.86 -10.34 10.67
CA ARG A 521 15.92 -10.92 9.69
C ARG A 521 16.19 -10.40 8.28
N ASN A 522 16.34 -9.09 8.10
CA ASN A 522 16.58 -8.50 6.79
C ASN A 522 17.91 -8.95 6.18
N TYR A 523 18.94 -9.21 6.99
CA TYR A 523 20.22 -9.74 6.54
C TYR A 523 20.11 -11.20 6.10
N VAL A 524 19.60 -12.07 6.97
CA VAL A 524 19.56 -13.53 6.71
C VAL A 524 18.55 -13.91 5.62
N THR A 525 17.54 -13.08 5.37
CA THR A 525 16.53 -13.31 4.30
C THR A 525 16.89 -12.69 2.94
N LYS A 526 18.08 -12.10 2.78
CA LYS A 526 18.53 -11.50 1.50
C LYS A 526 18.49 -12.54 0.38
N LYS A 527 18.04 -12.13 -0.81
CA LYS A 527 18.08 -12.97 -2.01
C LYS A 527 19.54 -13.23 -2.41
N PRO A 528 19.83 -14.38 -3.07
CA PRO A 528 21.18 -14.71 -3.54
C PRO A 528 21.65 -13.81 -4.71
N TYR A 529 20.81 -12.91 -5.21
CA TYR A 529 21.17 -11.91 -6.22
C TYR A 529 20.61 -10.55 -5.84
N THR A 530 21.27 -9.48 -6.29
CA THR A 530 20.84 -8.10 -6.05
C THR A 530 20.31 -7.44 -7.33
N LEU A 531 19.29 -6.60 -7.17
CA LEU A 531 18.81 -5.69 -8.21
C LEU A 531 19.40 -4.28 -8.05
N GLU A 532 20.21 -4.06 -7.01
CA GLU A 532 20.86 -2.78 -6.77
C GLU A 532 21.77 -2.42 -7.93
N LYS A 533 21.63 -1.18 -8.36
CA LYS A 533 22.31 -0.62 -9.50
C LYS A 533 22.67 0.82 -9.20
N VAL A 534 23.75 1.27 -9.81
CA VAL A 534 24.29 2.62 -9.64
C VAL A 534 23.95 3.42 -10.89
N LYS A 535 23.45 4.64 -10.72
CA LYS A 535 23.22 5.58 -11.82
C LYS A 535 24.58 6.05 -12.34
N LEU A 536 24.78 5.96 -13.64
CA LEU A 536 25.98 6.47 -14.31
C LEU A 536 25.75 7.90 -14.80
N ASN A 537 26.75 8.75 -14.62
CA ASN A 537 26.71 10.17 -15.00
C ASN A 537 27.87 10.57 -15.92
N PHE A 538 28.91 9.74 -16.08
CA PHE A 538 30.04 10.03 -16.99
C PHE A 538 30.63 11.43 -16.75
N TYR A 539 30.90 11.79 -15.48
CA TYR A 539 31.38 13.11 -15.06
C TYR A 539 30.45 14.30 -15.43
N LYS A 540 29.16 14.07 -15.73
CA LYS A 540 28.21 15.09 -16.19
C LYS A 540 26.84 14.97 -15.53
N SER A 541 26.41 16.00 -14.81
CA SER A 541 25.13 16.01 -14.10
C SER A 541 23.89 16.10 -14.98
N THR A 542 24.06 16.60 -16.21
CA THR A 542 22.98 16.73 -17.21
C THR A 542 23.02 15.63 -18.26
N LEU A 543 23.74 14.53 -17.99
CA LEU A 543 23.85 13.40 -18.92
C LEU A 543 22.45 12.92 -19.31
N LEU A 544 22.14 12.95 -20.60
CA LEU A 544 20.86 12.51 -21.18
C LEU A 544 19.60 13.25 -20.66
N ASP A 545 19.75 14.46 -20.12
CA ASP A 545 18.62 15.32 -19.73
C ASP A 545 17.68 15.65 -20.91
N GLY A 546 18.21 15.62 -22.14
CA GLY A 546 17.44 15.84 -23.36
C GLY A 546 18.26 15.54 -24.61
N TRP A 547 17.56 15.45 -25.74
CA TRP A 547 18.11 15.04 -27.04
C TRP A 547 18.27 16.19 -28.04
N ASP A 548 17.94 17.44 -27.68
CA ASP A 548 18.03 18.56 -28.62
C ASP A 548 19.43 18.70 -29.21
N LYS A 549 19.53 18.81 -30.53
CA LYS A 549 20.79 18.95 -31.26
C LYS A 549 21.68 20.04 -30.68
N ASN A 550 21.10 21.18 -30.28
CA ASN A 550 21.86 22.30 -29.70
C ASN A 550 22.42 21.99 -28.31
N LYS A 551 21.96 20.89 -27.69
CA LYS A 551 22.29 20.40 -26.35
C LYS A 551 23.03 19.07 -26.35
N GLU A 552 23.34 18.47 -27.50
CA GLU A 552 24.14 17.22 -27.57
C GLU A 552 25.47 17.38 -26.83
N LYS A 553 26.20 18.48 -27.02
CA LYS A 553 27.46 18.77 -26.30
C LYS A 553 27.31 18.99 -24.80
N ASP A 554 26.12 19.40 -24.36
CA ASP A 554 25.79 19.65 -22.95
C ASP A 554 25.34 18.35 -22.27
N ASN A 555 24.58 17.50 -22.95
CA ASN A 555 23.99 16.28 -22.40
C ASN A 555 24.74 15.00 -22.79
N LEU A 556 25.77 15.12 -23.64
CA LEU A 556 26.72 14.12 -24.11
C LEU A 556 26.14 12.91 -24.87
N GLY A 557 24.82 12.77 -24.99
CA GLY A 557 24.18 11.62 -25.63
C GLY A 557 23.75 11.86 -27.07
N ILE A 558 23.95 10.85 -27.92
CA ILE A 558 23.43 10.76 -29.28
C ILE A 558 22.83 9.37 -29.53
N ILE A 559 21.86 9.27 -30.44
CA ILE A 559 21.29 7.99 -30.88
C ILE A 559 21.69 7.74 -32.34
N LEU A 560 22.20 6.53 -32.62
CA LEU A 560 22.59 6.09 -33.95
C LEU A 560 21.77 4.86 -34.36
N LEU A 561 21.43 4.77 -35.64
CA LEU A 561 20.74 3.61 -36.23
C LEU A 561 21.60 3.02 -37.35
N LYS A 562 21.69 1.70 -37.40
CA LYS A 562 22.39 0.96 -38.47
C LYS A 562 21.82 -0.45 -38.59
N ASP A 563 21.53 -0.92 -39.80
CA ASP A 563 21.09 -2.30 -40.10
C ASP A 563 19.93 -2.81 -39.22
N GLY A 564 18.95 -1.95 -38.93
CA GLY A 564 17.80 -2.27 -38.06
C GLY A 564 18.14 -2.37 -36.57
N GLN A 565 19.36 -1.99 -36.18
CA GLN A 565 19.85 -1.93 -34.80
C GLN A 565 19.97 -0.48 -34.32
N TYR A 566 19.96 -0.32 -33.01
CA TYR A 566 19.97 0.98 -32.33
C TYR A 566 21.17 1.07 -31.40
N TYR A 567 21.78 2.25 -31.34
CA TYR A 567 22.96 2.50 -30.53
C TYR A 567 22.83 3.81 -29.77
N LEU A 568 23.34 3.82 -28.54
CA LEU A 568 23.55 4.99 -27.72
C LEU A 568 25.02 5.35 -27.76
N GLY A 569 25.34 6.53 -28.30
CA GLY A 569 26.66 7.13 -28.21
C GLY A 569 26.71 8.10 -27.03
N ILE A 570 27.74 7.99 -26.19
CA ILE A 570 28.06 8.96 -25.14
C ILE A 570 29.39 9.59 -25.48
N MET A 571 29.39 10.88 -25.78
CA MET A 571 30.60 11.61 -26.11
C MET A 571 31.44 11.81 -24.86
N ASN A 572 32.75 11.62 -24.99
CA ASN A 572 33.68 11.99 -23.94
C ASN A 572 33.56 13.50 -23.69
N ARG A 573 33.46 13.94 -22.43
CA ARG A 573 33.33 15.35 -22.06
C ARG A 573 34.42 16.24 -22.68
N ARG A 574 35.63 15.71 -22.87
CA ARG A 574 36.75 16.44 -23.50
C ARG A 574 36.60 16.58 -25.02
N ASN A 575 35.73 15.79 -25.63
CA ASN A 575 35.48 15.70 -27.06
C ASN A 575 33.98 15.82 -27.37
N ASN A 576 33.28 16.69 -26.64
CA ASN A 576 31.82 16.81 -26.71
C ASN A 576 31.27 17.49 -28.00
N LYS A 577 32.15 17.83 -28.95
CA LYS A 577 31.81 18.43 -30.25
C LYS A 577 31.95 17.47 -31.43
N ILE A 578 32.38 16.23 -31.21
CA ILE A 578 32.63 15.24 -32.28
C ILE A 578 31.41 14.94 -33.16
N ALA A 579 30.19 15.13 -32.63
CA ALA A 579 28.94 14.98 -33.37
C ALA A 579 28.59 16.23 -34.22
N ASP A 580 29.04 17.42 -33.81
CA ASP A 580 28.90 18.67 -34.59
C ASP A 580 29.93 18.69 -35.73
N ASP A 581 31.15 18.26 -35.44
CA ASP A 581 32.30 18.23 -36.35
C ASP A 581 32.29 17.04 -37.32
N ALA A 582 31.28 16.15 -37.21
CA ALA A 582 31.20 14.95 -38.03
C ALA A 582 31.15 15.31 -39.54
N PRO A 583 31.99 14.70 -40.39
CA PRO A 583 31.96 14.94 -41.82
C PRO A 583 30.66 14.39 -42.44
N LEU A 584 30.28 14.92 -43.60
CA LEU A 584 29.24 14.29 -44.41
C LEU A 584 29.72 12.92 -44.87
N ALA A 585 28.83 11.92 -44.83
CA ALA A 585 29.13 10.59 -45.32
C ALA A 585 29.58 10.62 -46.79
N LYS A 586 30.64 9.87 -47.07
CA LYS A 586 31.19 9.68 -48.42
C LYS A 586 30.97 8.25 -48.93
N THR A 587 30.52 7.35 -48.07
CA THR A 587 30.33 5.93 -48.35
C THR A 587 28.87 5.53 -48.14
N ASP A 588 28.50 4.36 -48.64
CA ASP A 588 27.16 3.79 -48.42
C ASP A 588 27.05 3.08 -47.06
N ASN A 589 28.18 2.83 -46.38
CA ASN A 589 28.23 2.14 -45.09
C ASN A 589 28.23 3.15 -43.94
N VAL A 590 27.03 3.50 -43.47
CA VAL A 590 26.81 4.64 -42.59
C VAL A 590 26.01 4.28 -41.33
N TYR A 591 26.25 5.04 -40.27
CA TYR A 591 25.30 5.21 -39.17
C TYR A 591 24.39 6.39 -39.47
N ARG A 592 23.09 6.22 -39.25
CA ARG A 592 22.12 7.32 -39.29
C ARG A 592 22.04 7.97 -37.91
N LYS A 593 22.64 9.15 -37.74
CA LYS A 593 22.56 9.94 -36.50
C LYS A 593 21.21 10.61 -36.40
N MET A 594 20.52 10.41 -35.27
CA MET A 594 19.32 11.17 -34.94
C MET A 594 19.66 12.65 -34.73
N GLU A 595 18.95 13.54 -35.41
CA GLU A 595 18.94 14.98 -35.12
C GLU A 595 17.57 15.35 -34.56
N TYR A 596 17.53 15.68 -33.28
CA TYR A 596 16.29 15.91 -32.53
C TYR A 596 16.16 17.39 -32.18
N LYS A 597 14.96 17.95 -32.30
CA LYS A 597 14.65 19.33 -31.92
C LYS A 597 13.36 19.40 -31.12
N LEU A 598 13.38 20.16 -30.03
CA LEU A 598 12.22 20.32 -29.16
C LEU A 598 12.12 21.75 -28.60
N LEU A 599 10.96 22.37 -28.82
CA LEU A 599 10.54 23.54 -28.06
C LEU A 599 9.99 23.10 -26.71
N THR A 600 10.61 23.59 -25.65
CA THR A 600 10.16 23.34 -24.27
C THR A 600 9.52 24.60 -23.69
N LYS A 601 8.61 24.43 -22.72
CA LYS A 601 8.01 25.53 -21.93
C LYS A 601 7.52 26.69 -22.80
N VAL A 602 6.73 26.38 -23.83
CA VAL A 602 6.29 27.32 -24.87
C VAL A 602 5.64 28.56 -24.26
N SER A 603 4.67 28.37 -23.35
CA SER A 603 3.98 29.48 -22.67
C SER A 603 4.89 30.44 -21.90
N ALA A 604 6.04 29.98 -21.41
CA ALA A 604 7.02 30.83 -20.73
C ALA A 604 8.08 31.40 -21.70
N ASN A 605 8.47 30.63 -22.72
CA ASN A 605 9.55 30.99 -23.63
C ASN A 605 9.14 32.00 -24.69
N LEU A 606 7.92 31.91 -25.24
CA LEU A 606 7.42 32.87 -26.23
C LEU A 606 7.42 34.30 -25.67
N PRO A 607 6.78 34.60 -24.52
CA PRO A 607 6.85 35.94 -23.94
C PRO A 607 8.29 36.37 -23.64
N ARG A 608 9.09 35.50 -23.02
CA ARG A 608 10.48 35.79 -22.62
C ARG A 608 11.39 36.13 -23.81
N ILE A 609 11.12 35.58 -24.98
CA ILE A 609 11.94 35.80 -26.18
C ILE A 609 11.44 37.02 -26.96
N PHE A 610 10.12 37.09 -27.22
CA PHE A 610 9.57 38.05 -28.17
C PHE A 610 9.10 39.36 -27.53
N LEU A 611 8.75 39.42 -26.25
CA LEU A 611 8.38 40.67 -25.57
C LEU A 611 9.62 41.47 -25.11
N LYS A 612 10.64 41.52 -25.97
CA LYS A 612 11.88 42.28 -25.76
C LYS A 612 12.03 43.30 -26.89
N ASP A 613 12.69 44.42 -26.61
CA ASP A 613 12.88 45.55 -27.53
C ASP A 613 13.33 45.15 -28.95
N LYS A 614 14.15 44.09 -29.07
CA LYS A 614 14.62 43.54 -30.37
C LYS A 614 13.49 43.22 -31.36
N TYR A 615 12.31 42.81 -30.87
CA TYR A 615 11.15 42.48 -31.71
C TYR A 615 10.10 43.59 -31.76
N ASN A 616 10.41 44.74 -31.14
CA ASN A 616 9.61 45.97 -31.15
C ASN A 616 8.12 45.77 -30.76
N PRO A 617 7.82 45.18 -29.57
CA PRO A 617 6.45 45.16 -29.05
C PRO A 617 5.96 46.59 -28.77
N SER A 618 4.68 46.89 -28.98
CA SER A 618 4.11 48.19 -28.61
C SER A 618 4.03 48.35 -27.08
N GLU A 619 4.17 49.58 -26.57
CA GLU A 619 3.99 49.86 -25.14
C GLU A 619 2.60 49.42 -24.65
N GLU A 620 1.57 49.64 -25.48
CA GLU A 620 0.20 49.19 -25.21
C GLU A 620 0.10 47.66 -25.04
N MET A 621 0.78 46.87 -25.88
CA MET A 621 0.79 45.40 -25.78
C MET A 621 1.49 44.92 -24.50
N LEU A 622 2.58 45.56 -24.10
CA LEU A 622 3.29 45.24 -22.86
C LEU A 622 2.40 45.50 -21.64
N GLU A 623 1.72 46.64 -21.59
CA GLU A 623 0.76 46.94 -20.54
C GLU A 623 -0.39 45.92 -20.48
N LYS A 624 -0.97 45.54 -21.63
CA LYS A 624 -2.03 44.52 -21.73
C LYS A 624 -1.54 43.16 -21.25
N TYR A 625 -0.30 42.79 -21.59
CA TYR A 625 0.33 41.54 -21.15
C TYR A 625 0.52 41.52 -19.62
N GLU A 626 1.02 42.60 -19.02
CA GLU A 626 1.19 42.72 -17.57
C GLU A 626 -0.14 42.71 -16.80
N LYS A 627 -1.18 43.34 -17.37
CA LYS A 627 -2.56 43.31 -16.84
C LYS A 627 -3.22 41.92 -16.99
N GLY A 628 -2.63 41.03 -17.78
CA GLY A 628 -3.10 39.66 -17.97
C GLY A 628 -4.37 39.53 -18.80
N THR A 629 -4.72 40.51 -19.65
CA THR A 629 -5.99 40.51 -20.42
C THR A 629 -6.07 39.39 -21.46
N HIS A 630 -4.94 38.83 -21.86
CA HIS A 630 -4.83 37.67 -22.75
C HIS A 630 -5.10 36.32 -22.06
N LEU A 631 -5.17 36.27 -20.72
CA LEU A 631 -5.42 35.05 -19.95
C LEU A 631 -6.92 34.90 -19.69
N LYS A 632 -7.43 33.67 -19.81
CA LYS A 632 -8.81 33.35 -19.43
C LYS A 632 -9.07 33.71 -17.96
N GLY A 633 -10.02 34.61 -17.71
CA GLY A 633 -10.37 35.14 -16.40
C GLY A 633 -11.38 36.30 -16.51
N GLU A 634 -11.64 36.99 -15.40
CA GLU A 634 -12.60 38.12 -15.35
C GLU A 634 -12.24 39.28 -16.29
N ASN A 635 -10.95 39.50 -16.56
CA ASN A 635 -10.43 40.58 -17.41
C ASN A 635 -10.06 40.11 -18.83
N PHE A 636 -10.56 38.96 -19.28
CA PHE A 636 -10.18 38.38 -20.58
C PHE A 636 -10.70 39.21 -21.76
N CYS A 637 -9.79 39.61 -22.65
CA CYS A 637 -10.07 40.28 -23.91
C CYS A 637 -9.56 39.43 -25.07
N ILE A 638 -10.48 38.98 -25.93
CA ILE A 638 -10.14 38.11 -27.07
C ILE A 638 -9.30 38.84 -28.12
N ASP A 639 -9.53 40.14 -28.32
CA ASP A 639 -8.79 40.93 -29.30
C ASP A 639 -7.33 41.12 -28.87
N ASP A 640 -7.09 41.44 -27.59
CA ASP A 640 -5.74 41.51 -27.01
C ASP A 640 -5.01 40.16 -27.11
N CYS A 641 -5.75 39.05 -26.89
CA CYS A 641 -5.21 37.71 -27.03
C CYS A 641 -4.79 37.40 -28.47
N ARG A 642 -5.62 37.74 -29.46
CA ARG A 642 -5.36 37.53 -30.88
C ARG A 642 -4.23 38.42 -31.39
N GLU A 643 -4.18 39.68 -30.95
CA GLU A 643 -3.09 40.61 -31.22
C GLU A 643 -1.74 40.03 -30.75
N LEU A 644 -1.71 39.47 -29.53
CA LEU A 644 -0.53 38.81 -28.98
C LEU A 644 -0.14 37.54 -29.75
N ILE A 645 -1.11 36.75 -30.21
CA ILE A 645 -0.86 35.56 -31.05
C ILE A 645 -0.21 35.96 -32.38
N ASP A 646 -0.73 36.98 -33.06
CA ASP A 646 -0.16 37.45 -34.34
C ASP A 646 1.26 37.97 -34.16
N PHE A 647 1.51 38.70 -33.06
CA PHE A 647 2.85 39.12 -32.69
C PHE A 647 3.79 37.92 -32.51
N PHE A 648 3.36 36.89 -31.79
CA PHE A 648 4.14 35.67 -31.64
C PHE A 648 4.35 34.93 -32.96
N LYS A 649 3.34 34.78 -33.81
CA LYS A 649 3.49 34.16 -35.15
C LYS A 649 4.55 34.88 -35.98
N LYS A 650 4.56 36.21 -35.97
CA LYS A 650 5.57 37.03 -36.64
C LYS A 650 6.96 36.82 -36.04
N GLY A 651 7.07 36.81 -34.71
CA GLY A 651 8.31 36.52 -34.00
C GLY A 651 8.89 35.15 -34.34
N ILE A 652 8.06 34.10 -34.37
CA ILE A 652 8.46 32.73 -34.73
C ILE A 652 9.04 32.68 -36.15
N LYS A 653 8.42 33.36 -37.13
CA LYS A 653 8.92 33.43 -38.51
C LYS A 653 10.28 34.13 -38.62
N GLN A 654 10.56 35.10 -37.73
CA GLN A 654 11.83 35.83 -37.70
C GLN A 654 12.94 35.11 -36.93
N TYR A 655 12.60 34.09 -36.11
CA TYR A 655 13.56 33.39 -35.28
C TYR A 655 14.20 32.20 -36.01
N GLU A 656 15.42 32.37 -36.50
CA GLU A 656 16.12 31.39 -37.37
C GLU A 656 16.13 29.96 -36.81
N ASP A 657 16.44 29.78 -35.51
CA ASP A 657 16.50 28.45 -34.88
C ASP A 657 15.10 27.81 -34.72
N TRP A 658 14.00 28.51 -34.96
CA TRP A 658 12.66 27.90 -34.97
C TRP A 658 12.10 27.72 -36.38
N GLY A 659 12.73 28.29 -37.40
CA GLY A 659 12.37 28.11 -38.81
C GLY A 659 12.46 26.65 -39.29
N GLN A 660 13.21 25.78 -38.59
CA GLN A 660 13.38 24.37 -38.95
C GLN A 660 12.16 23.47 -38.67
N PHE A 661 11.18 23.93 -37.88
CA PHE A 661 9.97 23.17 -37.55
C PHE A 661 8.87 23.25 -38.62
N ASP A 662 9.00 24.14 -39.62
CA ASP A 662 7.99 24.36 -40.67
C ASP A 662 6.57 24.57 -40.10
N PHE A 663 6.42 25.57 -39.21
CA PHE A 663 5.16 25.84 -38.52
C PHE A 663 4.03 26.21 -39.48
N LYS A 664 2.88 25.53 -39.33
CA LYS A 664 1.63 25.78 -40.03
C LYS A 664 0.56 26.09 -39.00
N PHE A 665 0.39 27.38 -38.69
CA PHE A 665 -0.59 27.81 -37.69
C PHE A 665 -1.99 27.95 -38.29
N SER A 666 -2.99 27.62 -37.48
CA SER A 666 -4.40 27.94 -37.73
C SER A 666 -4.64 29.45 -37.86
N ASP A 667 -5.75 29.85 -38.48
CA ASP A 667 -6.12 31.27 -38.58
C ASP A 667 -6.29 31.88 -37.18
N THR A 668 -5.81 33.11 -36.97
CA THR A 668 -5.79 33.71 -35.63
C THR A 668 -7.19 33.86 -35.03
N GLU A 669 -8.20 34.04 -35.88
CA GLU A 669 -9.60 34.12 -35.48
C GLU A 669 -10.13 32.81 -34.85
N SER A 670 -9.54 31.65 -35.18
CA SER A 670 -10.00 30.35 -34.68
C SER A 670 -9.52 30.02 -33.26
N TYR A 671 -8.65 30.85 -32.65
CA TYR A 671 -8.23 30.63 -31.26
C TYR A 671 -9.21 31.29 -30.29
N ASP A 672 -9.77 30.47 -29.39
CA ASP A 672 -10.63 30.94 -28.29
C ASP A 672 -9.82 31.47 -27.10
N ASP A 673 -8.54 31.09 -27.00
CA ASP A 673 -7.60 31.56 -25.97
C ASP A 673 -6.15 31.30 -26.38
N ILE A 674 -5.23 31.90 -25.62
CA ILE A 674 -3.78 31.78 -25.82
C ILE A 674 -3.25 30.35 -25.61
N SER A 675 -3.93 29.52 -24.82
CA SER A 675 -3.51 28.15 -24.52
C SER A 675 -3.67 27.22 -25.74
N ALA A 676 -4.69 27.45 -26.57
CA ALA A 676 -4.87 26.74 -27.83
C ALA A 676 -3.69 26.98 -28.78
N PHE A 677 -3.25 28.24 -28.92
CA PHE A 677 -2.07 28.60 -29.69
C PHE A 677 -0.79 27.97 -29.13
N TYR A 678 -0.57 28.05 -27.81
CA TYR A 678 0.59 27.43 -27.18
C TYR A 678 0.64 25.91 -27.41
N LYS A 679 -0.49 25.20 -27.33
CA LYS A 679 -0.55 23.76 -27.64
C LYS A 679 -0.18 23.46 -29.09
N GLU A 680 -0.67 24.25 -30.04
CA GLU A 680 -0.32 24.07 -31.46
C GLU A 680 1.18 24.29 -31.70
N VAL A 681 1.79 25.29 -31.07
CA VAL A 681 3.25 25.49 -31.08
C VAL A 681 3.98 24.30 -30.44
N GLU A 682 3.51 23.75 -29.32
CA GLU A 682 4.11 22.57 -28.67
C GLU A 682 4.03 21.33 -29.57
N HIS A 683 2.90 21.09 -30.23
CA HIS A 683 2.67 19.93 -31.09
C HIS A 683 3.52 19.94 -32.36
N GLN A 684 3.83 21.13 -32.89
CA GLN A 684 4.67 21.32 -34.07
C GLN A 684 6.15 21.55 -33.70
N GLY A 685 6.42 21.99 -32.47
CA GLY A 685 7.75 22.24 -31.93
C GLY A 685 8.54 20.98 -31.58
N TYR A 686 8.30 19.87 -32.26
CA TYR A 686 9.01 18.60 -32.09
C TYR A 686 9.35 18.00 -33.44
N LYS A 687 10.63 17.72 -33.69
CA LYS A 687 11.10 17.14 -34.96
C LYS A 687 12.26 16.19 -34.74
N ILE A 688 12.23 15.06 -35.44
CA ILE A 688 13.37 14.15 -35.58
C ILE A 688 13.70 14.04 -37.06
N THR A 689 14.96 14.28 -37.41
CA THR A 689 15.56 14.00 -38.72
C THR A 689 16.78 13.11 -38.54
N PHE A 690 17.39 12.67 -39.66
CA PHE A 690 18.60 11.86 -39.62
C PHE A 690 19.69 12.48 -40.49
N ARG A 691 20.93 12.34 -40.03
CA ARG A 691 22.13 12.68 -40.78
C ARG A 691 23.02 11.45 -40.87
N ASP A 692 23.45 11.12 -42.08
CA ASP A 692 24.30 9.96 -42.32
C ASP A 692 25.77 10.29 -42.02
N ILE A 693 26.43 9.37 -41.33
CA ILE A 693 27.84 9.47 -40.90
C ILE A 693 28.54 8.16 -41.23
N ASP A 694 29.70 8.20 -41.90
CA ASP A 694 30.47 7.00 -42.26
C ASP A 694 30.80 6.16 -41.01
N GLU A 695 30.67 4.83 -41.13
CA GLU A 695 31.02 3.89 -40.05
C GLU A 695 32.46 4.08 -39.59
N THR A 696 33.39 4.24 -40.52
CA THR A 696 34.81 4.39 -40.23
C THR A 696 35.11 5.58 -39.31
N TYR A 697 34.35 6.68 -39.45
CA TYR A 697 34.48 7.82 -38.56
C TYR A 697 34.01 7.48 -37.15
N ILE A 698 32.81 6.90 -37.00
CA ILE A 698 32.28 6.49 -35.70
C ILE A 698 33.20 5.47 -35.01
N ASP A 699 33.66 4.45 -35.75
CA ASP A 699 34.56 3.43 -35.24
C ASP A 699 35.91 4.01 -34.82
N SER A 700 36.44 5.00 -35.55
CA SER A 700 37.66 5.71 -35.15
C SER A 700 37.47 6.44 -33.81
N LEU A 701 36.33 7.11 -33.60
CA LEU A 701 36.03 7.78 -32.34
C LEU A 701 35.91 6.81 -31.16
N VAL A 702 35.35 5.62 -31.39
CA VAL A 702 35.28 4.54 -30.39
C VAL A 702 36.68 4.00 -30.09
N ASN A 703 37.49 3.74 -31.11
CA ASN A 703 38.84 3.23 -30.97
C ASN A 703 39.80 4.21 -30.30
N GLU A 704 39.54 5.51 -30.40
CA GLU A 704 40.29 6.60 -29.76
C GLU A 704 39.74 6.98 -28.37
N GLY A 705 38.62 6.40 -27.93
CA GLY A 705 38.01 6.72 -26.63
C GLY A 705 37.34 8.10 -26.57
N LYS A 706 37.04 8.68 -27.73
CA LYS A 706 36.31 9.94 -27.88
C LYS A 706 34.79 9.73 -27.80
N LEU A 707 34.31 8.54 -28.19
CA LEU A 707 32.90 8.15 -28.14
C LEU A 707 32.76 6.78 -27.44
N TYR A 708 31.88 6.68 -26.47
CA TYR A 708 31.46 5.40 -25.87
C TYR A 708 30.21 4.93 -26.59
N LEU A 709 30.29 3.82 -27.31
CA LEU A 709 29.19 3.32 -28.12
C LEU A 709 28.59 2.07 -27.49
N PHE A 710 27.28 2.08 -27.27
CA PHE A 710 26.53 0.96 -26.73
C PHE A 710 25.43 0.54 -27.69
N GLN A 711 25.29 -0.74 -27.98
CA GLN A 711 24.10 -1.28 -28.62
C GLN A 711 22.93 -1.26 -27.61
N ILE A 712 21.82 -0.62 -27.98
CA ILE A 712 20.55 -0.67 -27.24
C ILE A 712 19.89 -2.01 -27.55
N TYR A 713 19.84 -2.90 -26.55
CA TYR A 713 19.53 -4.31 -26.76
C TYR A 713 18.41 -4.82 -25.87
N ASN A 714 17.59 -5.70 -26.44
CA ASN A 714 16.77 -6.65 -25.73
C ASN A 714 16.71 -7.94 -26.58
N LYS A 715 16.07 -9.00 -26.08
CA LYS A 715 16.05 -10.30 -26.76
C LYS A 715 15.48 -10.25 -28.19
N ASP A 716 14.61 -9.28 -28.50
CA ASP A 716 13.94 -9.19 -29.80
C ASP A 716 14.88 -8.71 -30.91
N PHE A 717 15.98 -8.03 -30.55
CA PHE A 717 17.04 -7.61 -31.46
C PHE A 717 18.10 -8.70 -31.71
N SER A 718 17.93 -9.89 -31.11
CA SER A 718 18.77 -11.04 -31.41
C SER A 718 18.55 -11.51 -32.86
N PRO A 719 19.60 -11.89 -33.60
CA PRO A 719 19.44 -12.51 -34.92
C PRO A 719 18.67 -13.84 -34.87
N TYR A 720 18.58 -14.48 -33.69
CA TYR A 720 17.83 -15.72 -33.47
C TYR A 720 16.37 -15.48 -33.06
N SER A 721 15.93 -14.22 -32.93
CA SER A 721 14.55 -13.89 -32.55
C SER A 721 13.57 -14.19 -33.69
N LYS A 722 12.62 -15.10 -33.44
CA LYS A 722 11.57 -15.51 -34.41
C LYS A 722 10.15 -15.26 -33.89
N GLY A 723 10.02 -14.71 -32.69
CA GLY A 723 8.75 -14.50 -32.00
C GLY A 723 8.09 -13.15 -32.34
N THR A 724 6.83 -12.98 -31.96
CA THR A 724 6.20 -11.65 -31.93
C THR A 724 6.97 -10.77 -30.95
N LYS A 725 7.38 -9.58 -31.40
CA LYS A 725 8.15 -8.63 -30.58
C LYS A 725 7.38 -8.23 -29.31
N ASN A 726 8.13 -7.85 -28.29
CA ASN A 726 7.54 -7.25 -27.10
C ASN A 726 6.93 -5.89 -27.47
N LEU A 727 5.84 -5.51 -26.79
CA LEU A 727 5.14 -4.26 -27.04
C LEU A 727 6.07 -3.04 -26.90
N HIS A 728 6.98 -3.07 -25.92
CA HIS A 728 7.97 -2.01 -25.71
C HIS A 728 9.02 -1.93 -26.81
N THR A 729 9.32 -3.04 -27.51
CA THR A 729 10.19 -3.03 -28.70
C THR A 729 9.47 -2.35 -29.85
N LEU A 730 8.20 -2.66 -30.05
CA LEU A 730 7.36 -1.99 -31.06
C LEU A 730 7.28 -0.48 -30.80
N TYR A 731 7.03 -0.06 -29.56
CA TYR A 731 7.04 1.37 -29.20
C TYR A 731 8.36 2.08 -29.50
N TRP A 732 9.48 1.39 -29.27
CA TRP A 732 10.80 1.94 -29.59
C TRP A 732 11.01 2.10 -31.09
N GLU A 733 10.65 1.09 -31.88
CA GLU A 733 10.72 1.14 -33.34
C GLU A 733 9.80 2.24 -33.92
N MET A 734 8.61 2.41 -33.34
CA MET A 734 7.64 3.43 -33.77
C MET A 734 8.17 4.86 -33.66
N LEU A 735 9.02 5.17 -32.67
CA LEU A 735 9.62 6.51 -32.52
C LEU A 735 10.35 6.97 -33.80
N PHE A 736 10.93 6.03 -34.53
CA PHE A 736 11.79 6.30 -35.70
C PHE A 736 11.15 5.86 -37.03
N SER A 737 9.91 5.35 -36.99
CA SER A 737 9.17 4.95 -38.19
C SER A 737 8.79 6.16 -39.05
N GLN A 738 8.78 6.00 -40.38
CA GLN A 738 8.43 7.10 -41.30
C GLN A 738 7.01 7.62 -41.06
N GLN A 739 6.07 6.72 -40.78
CA GLN A 739 4.67 7.06 -40.48
C GLN A 739 4.56 7.96 -39.26
N ASN A 740 5.24 7.62 -38.16
CA ASN A 740 5.26 8.46 -36.96
C ASN A 740 5.96 9.80 -37.21
N LEU A 741 7.05 9.82 -37.97
CA LEU A 741 7.79 11.06 -38.26
C LEU A 741 6.99 12.04 -39.13
N GLN A 742 6.06 11.54 -39.96
CA GLN A 742 5.11 12.36 -40.71
C GLN A 742 4.00 12.92 -39.81
N ASN A 743 3.45 12.10 -38.90
CA ASN A 743 2.47 12.54 -37.92
C ASN A 743 2.76 11.97 -36.52
N ILE A 744 3.38 12.80 -35.68
CA ILE A 744 3.91 12.37 -34.39
C ILE A 744 2.81 11.91 -33.44
N VAL A 745 2.73 10.60 -33.22
CA VAL A 745 1.96 9.96 -32.16
C VAL A 745 2.89 9.60 -30.99
N TYR A 746 4.06 9.07 -31.31
CA TYR A 746 5.11 8.67 -30.36
C TYR A 746 6.21 9.73 -30.32
N LYS A 747 6.41 10.34 -29.17
CA LYS A 747 7.49 11.30 -28.88
C LYS A 747 8.53 10.69 -27.95
N LEU A 748 9.79 10.81 -28.33
CA LEU A 748 10.92 10.54 -27.46
C LEU A 748 11.11 11.69 -26.47
N ASN A 749 11.24 11.38 -25.18
CA ASN A 749 11.45 12.37 -24.12
C ASN A 749 12.92 12.39 -23.64
N GLY A 750 13.32 13.52 -23.06
CA GLY A 750 14.58 13.66 -22.31
C GLY A 750 14.53 13.00 -20.92
N ASN A 751 15.51 13.28 -20.07
CA ASN A 751 15.70 12.65 -18.76
C ASN A 751 15.83 11.12 -18.85
N ALA A 752 16.58 10.63 -19.85
CA ALA A 752 16.92 9.22 -19.90
C ALA A 752 18.04 8.92 -18.89
N GLU A 753 18.12 7.69 -18.41
CA GLU A 753 19.07 7.31 -17.36
C GLU A 753 19.81 6.02 -17.74
N ILE A 754 21.10 5.99 -17.40
CA ILE A 754 21.93 4.79 -17.52
C ILE A 754 22.24 4.27 -16.12
N PHE A 755 22.22 2.95 -15.98
CA PHE A 755 22.60 2.28 -14.75
C PHE A 755 23.62 1.19 -14.99
N TYR A 756 24.53 1.03 -14.03
CA TYR A 756 25.41 -0.11 -13.93
C TYR A 756 24.92 -1.05 -12.82
N ARG A 757 24.78 -2.34 -13.14
CA ARG A 757 24.43 -3.37 -12.18
C ARG A 757 25.52 -4.44 -12.17
N LYS A 758 26.27 -4.49 -11.07
CA LYS A 758 27.32 -5.50 -10.85
C LYS A 758 26.72 -6.91 -10.83
N ALA A 759 27.51 -7.90 -11.22
CA ALA A 759 27.25 -9.31 -11.02
C ALA A 759 27.04 -9.58 -9.53
N SER A 760 26.06 -10.42 -9.21
CA SER A 760 25.67 -10.67 -7.83
C SER A 760 25.62 -12.15 -7.47
N ILE A 761 25.66 -13.04 -8.46
CA ILE A 761 25.76 -14.49 -8.24
C ILE A 761 27.22 -14.87 -8.46
N ASN A 762 27.87 -15.43 -7.43
CA ASN A 762 29.25 -15.89 -7.55
C ASN A 762 29.32 -17.11 -8.49
N GLN A 763 30.45 -17.26 -9.17
CA GLN A 763 30.65 -18.35 -10.14
C GLN A 763 30.44 -19.75 -9.54
N LYS A 764 30.79 -19.93 -8.26
CA LYS A 764 30.59 -21.18 -7.51
C LYS A 764 29.13 -21.54 -7.26
N ASP A 765 28.23 -20.55 -7.27
CA ASP A 765 26.81 -20.70 -6.94
C ASP A 765 25.91 -20.79 -8.20
N VAL A 766 26.51 -20.83 -9.39
CA VAL A 766 25.80 -20.84 -10.67
C VAL A 766 25.21 -22.23 -10.95
N VAL A 767 23.89 -22.28 -11.15
CA VAL A 767 23.19 -23.50 -11.57
C VAL A 767 23.18 -23.62 -13.09
N VAL A 768 23.76 -24.69 -13.62
CA VAL A 768 23.93 -24.93 -15.06
C VAL A 768 23.28 -26.25 -15.45
N HIS A 769 22.41 -26.22 -16.46
CA HIS A 769 22.08 -27.41 -17.24
C HIS A 769 23.05 -27.49 -18.42
N LYS A 770 23.85 -28.55 -18.47
CA LYS A 770 24.92 -28.70 -19.45
C LYS A 770 24.40 -29.00 -20.86
N ALA A 771 25.15 -28.53 -21.85
CA ALA A 771 24.94 -28.90 -23.25
C ALA A 771 24.88 -30.43 -23.42
N ASP A 772 24.09 -30.86 -24.40
CA ASP A 772 23.90 -32.26 -24.80
C ASP A 772 23.36 -33.20 -23.71
N LEU A 773 22.90 -32.65 -22.57
CA LEU A 773 22.20 -33.39 -21.54
C LEU A 773 20.69 -33.12 -21.56
N PRO A 774 19.84 -34.15 -21.37
CA PRO A 774 18.40 -33.97 -21.35
C PRO A 774 17.94 -33.18 -20.11
N ILE A 775 17.07 -32.20 -20.32
CA ILE A 775 16.41 -31.40 -19.28
C ILE A 775 14.93 -31.79 -19.24
N LYS A 776 14.44 -32.20 -18.07
CA LYS A 776 13.03 -32.53 -17.87
C LYS A 776 12.13 -31.29 -18.03
N ASN A 777 11.14 -31.39 -18.92
CA ASN A 777 10.12 -30.37 -19.08
C ASN A 777 9.17 -30.41 -17.87
N LYS A 778 8.86 -29.23 -17.32
CA LYS A 778 8.09 -29.10 -16.07
C LYS A 778 6.58 -29.20 -16.25
N ASP A 779 6.10 -29.02 -17.47
CA ASP A 779 4.68 -29.10 -17.77
C ASP A 779 4.29 -30.58 -17.95
N PRO A 780 3.47 -31.15 -17.04
CA PRO A 780 3.07 -32.55 -17.13
C PRO A 780 2.26 -32.85 -18.41
N GLN A 781 1.59 -31.86 -19.00
CA GLN A 781 0.78 -32.00 -20.22
C GLN A 781 1.62 -31.93 -21.50
N ASN A 782 2.88 -31.51 -21.42
CA ASN A 782 3.75 -31.45 -22.59
C ASN A 782 4.02 -32.88 -23.15
N SER A 783 3.80 -33.04 -24.46
CA SER A 783 4.05 -34.29 -25.19
C SER A 783 5.55 -34.61 -25.24
N LYS A 784 6.40 -33.59 -25.33
CA LYS A 784 7.85 -33.70 -25.19
C LYS A 784 8.21 -33.69 -23.70
N LYS A 785 8.67 -34.82 -23.15
CA LYS A 785 9.03 -34.92 -21.72
C LYS A 785 10.40 -34.33 -21.38
N GLU A 786 11.32 -34.35 -22.33
CA GLU A 786 12.68 -33.85 -22.14
C GLU A 786 13.12 -33.01 -23.34
N SER A 787 13.93 -31.99 -23.08
CA SER A 787 14.54 -31.13 -24.10
C SER A 787 16.05 -31.20 -23.98
N MET A 788 16.73 -31.28 -25.12
CA MET A 788 18.19 -31.28 -25.21
C MET A 788 18.62 -30.07 -26.05
N PHE A 789 19.72 -29.44 -25.67
CA PHE A 789 20.26 -28.25 -26.29
C PHE A 789 21.77 -28.42 -26.47
N ASP A 790 22.30 -27.94 -27.59
CA ASP A 790 23.72 -27.94 -27.96
C ASP A 790 24.54 -26.84 -27.23
N TYR A 791 23.96 -26.23 -26.19
CA TYR A 791 24.57 -25.18 -25.38
C TYR A 791 24.08 -25.22 -23.92
N ASP A 792 24.92 -24.70 -23.02
CA ASP A 792 24.61 -24.58 -21.60
C ASP A 792 23.43 -23.63 -21.35
N ILE A 793 22.46 -24.08 -20.52
CA ILE A 793 21.38 -23.24 -20.00
C ILE A 793 21.70 -22.87 -18.56
N ILE A 794 22.03 -21.59 -18.35
CA ILE A 794 22.43 -21.05 -17.07
C ILE A 794 21.23 -20.37 -16.41
N LYS A 795 20.83 -20.85 -15.23
CA LYS A 795 19.77 -20.22 -14.44
C LYS A 795 20.21 -18.82 -14.04
N ASP A 796 19.34 -17.83 -14.27
CA ASP A 796 19.59 -16.45 -13.88
C ASP A 796 20.90 -15.85 -14.44
N LYS A 797 21.38 -16.35 -15.59
CA LYS A 797 22.60 -15.91 -16.32
C LYS A 797 22.79 -14.39 -16.35
N ARG A 798 21.70 -13.64 -16.50
CA ARG A 798 21.74 -12.18 -16.54
C ARG A 798 22.34 -11.56 -15.28
N PHE A 799 22.41 -12.23 -14.13
CA PHE A 799 22.98 -11.75 -12.86
C PHE A 799 24.38 -12.31 -12.54
N THR A 800 24.92 -13.19 -13.39
CA THR A 800 26.27 -13.74 -13.25
C THR A 800 27.33 -12.86 -13.92
N CYS A 801 26.92 -11.77 -14.57
CA CYS A 801 27.80 -10.80 -15.20
C CYS A 801 27.27 -9.38 -15.01
N ASP A 802 28.21 -8.44 -15.13
CA ASP A 802 27.93 -7.00 -15.08
C ASP A 802 27.05 -6.59 -16.26
N LYS A 803 26.13 -5.65 -16.01
CA LYS A 803 25.19 -5.16 -17.02
C LYS A 803 25.01 -3.65 -16.95
N TYR A 804 25.00 -3.02 -18.11
CA TYR A 804 24.51 -1.66 -18.29
C TYR A 804 23.03 -1.69 -18.68
N GLN A 805 22.25 -0.76 -18.16
CA GLN A 805 20.81 -0.65 -18.41
C GLN A 805 20.48 0.77 -18.84
N PHE A 806 19.62 0.89 -19.85
CA PHE A 806 19.12 2.18 -20.35
C PHE A 806 17.64 2.30 -20.07
N HIS A 807 17.25 3.39 -19.41
CA HIS A 807 15.87 3.74 -19.10
C HIS A 807 15.52 5.00 -19.88
N VAL A 808 14.54 4.93 -20.78
CA VAL A 808 14.22 6.03 -21.69
C VAL A 808 12.72 6.32 -21.68
N PRO A 809 12.30 7.53 -21.28
CA PRO A 809 10.90 7.90 -21.29
C PRO A 809 10.40 8.27 -22.70
N ILE A 810 9.14 7.97 -22.95
CA ILE A 810 8.40 8.30 -24.18
C ILE A 810 7.01 8.83 -23.82
N THR A 811 6.40 9.58 -24.73
CA THR A 811 4.99 9.99 -24.68
C THR A 811 4.29 9.44 -25.92
N MET A 812 3.19 8.72 -25.73
CA MET A 812 2.30 8.25 -26.79
C MET A 812 1.08 9.16 -26.86
N ASN A 813 0.43 9.24 -28.03
CA ASN A 813 -0.62 10.22 -28.32
C ASN A 813 -0.17 11.66 -28.00
N PHE A 814 1.07 12.00 -28.39
CA PHE A 814 1.71 13.26 -28.03
C PHE A 814 0.88 14.50 -28.36
N LYS A 815 0.22 14.51 -29.53
CA LYS A 815 -0.61 15.64 -30.02
C LYS A 815 -2.05 15.65 -29.48
N ALA A 816 -2.39 14.74 -28.57
CA ALA A 816 -3.75 14.65 -28.06
C ALA A 816 -4.07 15.79 -27.09
N LEU A 817 -5.25 16.39 -27.24
CA LEU A 817 -5.63 17.62 -26.52
C LEU A 817 -6.26 17.37 -25.14
N GLY A 818 -6.62 16.12 -24.84
CA GLY A 818 -7.44 15.75 -23.68
C GLY A 818 -8.94 15.77 -24.00
N GLU A 819 -9.73 15.14 -23.13
CA GLU A 819 -11.19 15.15 -23.19
C GLU A 819 -11.74 15.50 -21.81
N ASN A 820 -12.34 16.68 -21.68
CA ASN A 820 -12.84 17.18 -20.40
C ASN A 820 -14.08 16.40 -19.91
N HIS A 821 -14.81 15.77 -20.83
CA HIS A 821 -16.05 15.05 -20.54
C HIS A 821 -15.98 13.60 -21.04
N PHE A 822 -14.92 12.88 -20.69
CA PHE A 822 -14.64 11.52 -21.20
C PHE A 822 -15.82 10.57 -20.99
N ASN A 823 -16.34 10.52 -19.77
CA ASN A 823 -17.48 9.68 -19.41
C ASN A 823 -18.76 10.08 -20.16
N ARG A 824 -18.97 11.38 -20.40
CA ARG A 824 -20.11 11.87 -21.20
C ARG A 824 -20.07 11.32 -22.61
N LYS A 825 -18.89 11.37 -23.23
CA LYS A 825 -18.68 10.86 -24.60
C LYS A 825 -19.01 9.37 -24.67
N VAL A 826 -18.55 8.59 -23.68
CA VAL A 826 -18.91 7.16 -23.57
C VAL A 826 -20.42 6.99 -23.44
N ASN A 827 -21.06 7.69 -22.49
CA ASN A 827 -22.49 7.54 -22.24
C ASN A 827 -23.34 7.93 -23.45
N ARG A 828 -22.93 8.96 -24.20
CA ARG A 828 -23.59 9.36 -25.45
C ARG A 828 -23.51 8.28 -26.51
N LEU A 829 -22.34 7.66 -26.70
CA LEU A 829 -22.20 6.58 -27.68
C LEU A 829 -22.97 5.32 -27.26
N ILE A 830 -23.04 5.03 -25.96
CA ILE A 830 -23.86 3.94 -25.40
C ILE A 830 -25.35 4.19 -25.59
N HIS A 831 -25.81 5.45 -25.44
CA HIS A 831 -27.20 5.85 -25.66
C HIS A 831 -27.67 5.45 -27.07
N ASP A 832 -26.83 5.66 -28.08
CA ASP A 832 -27.15 5.42 -29.49
C ASP A 832 -26.83 3.98 -29.97
N ALA A 833 -26.14 3.18 -29.16
CA ALA A 833 -25.67 1.85 -29.58
C ALA A 833 -26.72 0.75 -29.36
N GLU A 834 -27.03 -0.03 -30.40
CA GLU A 834 -28.01 -1.13 -30.31
C GLU A 834 -27.38 -2.48 -29.92
N ASN A 835 -26.19 -2.79 -30.44
CA ASN A 835 -25.52 -4.07 -30.22
C ASN A 835 -24.29 -3.91 -29.30
N MET A 836 -24.47 -4.30 -28.04
CA MET A 836 -23.45 -4.21 -26.99
C MET A 836 -23.51 -5.42 -26.07
N HIS A 837 -22.42 -5.64 -25.34
CA HIS A 837 -22.36 -6.64 -24.28
C HIS A 837 -21.89 -6.01 -22.97
N ILE A 838 -22.10 -6.73 -21.88
CA ILE A 838 -21.68 -6.32 -20.55
C ILE A 838 -20.88 -7.44 -19.92
N ILE A 839 -19.65 -7.13 -19.51
CA ILE A 839 -18.78 -8.06 -18.79
C ILE A 839 -18.86 -7.71 -17.30
N GLY A 840 -19.54 -8.55 -16.52
CA GLY A 840 -19.49 -8.52 -15.06
C GLY A 840 -18.30 -9.31 -14.55
N ILE A 841 -17.53 -8.71 -13.62
CA ILE A 841 -16.38 -9.35 -13.01
C ILE A 841 -16.57 -9.45 -11.50
N ASP A 842 -16.71 -10.67 -11.02
CA ASP A 842 -16.67 -10.99 -9.59
C ASP A 842 -15.24 -11.36 -9.18
N ARG A 843 -14.90 -11.07 -7.93
CA ARG A 843 -13.56 -11.30 -7.39
C ARG A 843 -13.71 -11.97 -6.02
N GLY A 844 -13.05 -13.11 -5.85
CA GLY A 844 -13.17 -13.92 -4.65
C GLY A 844 -11.86 -14.59 -4.23
N GLU A 845 -11.97 -15.48 -3.23
CA GLU A 845 -10.85 -16.28 -2.73
C GLU A 845 -10.82 -17.70 -3.32
N ARG A 846 -11.98 -18.21 -3.75
CA ARG A 846 -12.15 -19.48 -4.47
C ARG A 846 -11.84 -19.28 -5.93
N ASN A 847 -12.55 -18.38 -6.60
CA ASN A 847 -12.18 -17.86 -7.90
C ASN A 847 -11.54 -16.48 -7.72
N LEU A 848 -10.26 -16.36 -8.09
CA LEU A 848 -9.55 -15.08 -7.97
C LEU A 848 -10.28 -13.99 -8.76
N ILE A 849 -10.72 -14.34 -9.97
CA ILE A 849 -11.52 -13.52 -10.87
C ILE A 849 -12.48 -14.46 -11.60
N TYR A 850 -13.77 -14.13 -11.58
CA TYR A 850 -14.80 -14.79 -12.36
C TYR A 850 -15.40 -13.80 -13.34
N LEU A 851 -15.52 -14.20 -14.60
CA LEU A 851 -16.06 -13.37 -15.67
C LEU A 851 -17.41 -13.93 -16.12
N CYS A 852 -18.44 -13.08 -16.18
CA CYS A 852 -19.71 -13.39 -16.84
C CYS A 852 -20.04 -12.27 -17.84
N MET A 853 -20.25 -12.63 -19.10
CA MET A 853 -20.62 -11.72 -20.17
C MET A 853 -22.07 -11.99 -20.57
N ILE A 854 -22.87 -10.92 -20.63
CA ILE A 854 -24.27 -10.96 -21.03
C ILE A 854 -24.53 -10.08 -22.24
N ASP A 855 -25.57 -10.42 -23.00
CA ASP A 855 -26.13 -9.56 -24.05
C ASP A 855 -27.07 -8.48 -23.47
N MET A 856 -27.60 -7.61 -24.34
CA MET A 856 -28.57 -6.57 -23.98
C MET A 856 -29.93 -7.10 -23.49
N LYS A 857 -30.17 -8.41 -23.52
CA LYS A 857 -31.38 -9.07 -22.99
C LYS A 857 -31.11 -9.78 -21.67
N GLY A 858 -29.88 -9.75 -21.17
CA GLY A 858 -29.48 -10.43 -19.94
C GLY A 858 -29.20 -11.93 -20.10
N ASN A 859 -29.11 -12.44 -21.33
CA ASN A 859 -28.69 -13.83 -21.58
C ASN A 859 -27.19 -13.96 -21.37
N ILE A 860 -26.76 -15.05 -20.72
CA ILE A 860 -25.34 -15.37 -20.59
C ILE A 860 -24.78 -15.80 -21.95
N VAL A 861 -23.81 -15.04 -22.45
CA VAL A 861 -23.05 -15.36 -23.67
C VAL A 861 -21.79 -16.15 -23.32
N LYS A 862 -21.12 -15.80 -22.21
CA LYS A 862 -19.91 -16.48 -21.74
C LYS A 862 -19.77 -16.37 -20.23
N GLN A 863 -19.40 -17.46 -19.56
CA GLN A 863 -19.09 -17.47 -18.14
C GLN A 863 -17.88 -18.37 -17.87
N ILE A 864 -16.82 -17.83 -17.26
CA ILE A 864 -15.56 -18.54 -17.03
C ILE A 864 -14.88 -18.12 -15.72
N SER A 865 -14.34 -19.10 -14.99
CA SER A 865 -13.34 -18.85 -13.96
C SER A 865 -11.99 -18.58 -14.61
N LEU A 866 -11.32 -17.52 -14.20
CA LEU A 866 -9.95 -17.22 -14.63
C LEU A 866 -8.92 -17.74 -13.62
N ASN A 867 -9.22 -18.77 -12.85
CA ASN A 867 -8.21 -19.45 -12.02
C ASN A 867 -7.17 -20.19 -12.87
N GLU A 868 -7.63 -20.81 -13.95
CA GLU A 868 -6.80 -21.44 -14.97
C GLU A 868 -6.82 -20.59 -16.23
N ILE A 869 -5.64 -20.30 -16.77
CA ILE A 869 -5.50 -19.60 -18.04
C ILE A 869 -5.13 -20.62 -19.10
N ILE A 870 -5.90 -20.59 -20.19
CA ILE A 870 -5.65 -21.37 -21.41
C ILE A 870 -4.98 -20.45 -22.41
N SER A 871 -3.87 -20.90 -22.99
CA SER A 871 -3.15 -20.16 -24.03
C SER A 871 -2.80 -21.10 -25.18
N TYR A 872 -2.66 -20.54 -26.37
CA TYR A 872 -2.31 -21.29 -27.58
C TYR A 872 -0.95 -20.81 -28.09
N ASP A 873 -0.09 -21.75 -28.46
CA ASP A 873 1.16 -21.40 -29.14
C ASP A 873 0.96 -21.20 -30.66
N LYS A 874 2.04 -20.90 -31.39
CA LYS A 874 2.00 -20.67 -32.84
C LYS A 874 1.51 -21.90 -33.64
N ASN A 875 1.63 -23.10 -33.08
CA ASN A 875 1.15 -24.34 -33.69
C ASN A 875 -0.27 -24.69 -33.23
N LYS A 876 -0.97 -23.76 -32.56
CA LYS A 876 -2.30 -23.93 -31.95
C LYS A 876 -2.34 -25.02 -30.88
N LEU A 877 -1.20 -25.36 -30.27
CA LEU A 877 -1.16 -26.28 -29.14
C LEU A 877 -1.66 -25.58 -27.88
N GLU A 878 -2.55 -26.24 -27.15
CA GLU A 878 -3.17 -25.71 -25.94
C GLU A 878 -2.25 -25.90 -24.72
N HIS A 879 -2.03 -24.82 -23.96
CA HIS A 879 -1.27 -24.81 -22.72
C HIS A 879 -2.16 -24.32 -21.58
N LYS A 880 -2.35 -25.15 -20.56
CA LYS A 880 -3.18 -24.83 -19.38
C LYS A 880 -2.30 -24.50 -18.18
N ARG A 881 -2.64 -23.41 -17.49
CA ARG A 881 -1.92 -23.02 -16.27
C ARG A 881 -2.85 -22.55 -15.17
N ASN A 882 -2.94 -23.35 -14.11
CA ASN A 882 -3.70 -23.03 -12.91
C ASN A 882 -2.93 -22.05 -12.01
N TYR A 883 -3.22 -20.75 -12.16
CA TYR A 883 -2.59 -19.69 -11.37
C TYR A 883 -3.10 -19.62 -9.94
N HIS A 884 -4.35 -20.04 -9.68
CA HIS A 884 -4.88 -20.11 -8.32
C HIS A 884 -4.04 -21.04 -7.44
N GLN A 885 -3.78 -22.26 -7.93
CA GLN A 885 -2.96 -23.24 -7.22
C GLN A 885 -1.52 -22.74 -7.07
N LEU A 886 -0.92 -22.14 -8.11
CA LEU A 886 0.44 -21.59 -8.02
C LEU A 886 0.54 -20.46 -6.98
N LEU A 887 -0.46 -19.59 -6.90
CA LEU A 887 -0.51 -18.50 -5.92
C LEU A 887 -0.74 -19.05 -4.50
N LYS A 888 -1.60 -20.04 -4.34
CA LYS A 888 -1.84 -20.72 -3.05
C LYS A 888 -0.57 -21.41 -2.55
N THR A 889 0.07 -22.22 -3.39
CA THR A 889 1.35 -22.88 -3.04
C THR A 889 2.41 -21.85 -2.67
N ARG A 890 2.55 -20.75 -3.42
CA ARG A 890 3.50 -19.68 -3.09
C ARG A 890 3.16 -18.96 -1.78
N GLU A 891 1.88 -18.73 -1.49
CA GLU A 891 1.40 -18.15 -0.23
C GLU A 891 1.77 -19.06 0.96
N ASP A 892 1.55 -20.37 0.84
CA ASP A 892 1.88 -21.35 1.87
C ASP A 892 3.41 -21.48 2.07
N GLU A 893 4.19 -21.49 0.98
CA GLU A 893 5.66 -21.43 0.99
C GLU A 893 6.15 -20.16 1.70
N ASN A 894 5.58 -19.00 1.37
CA ASN A 894 5.97 -17.72 1.95
C ASN A 894 5.58 -17.59 3.42
N LYS A 895 4.41 -18.11 3.81
CA LYS A 895 3.99 -18.16 5.21
C LYS A 895 4.98 -19.00 6.02
N SER A 896 5.30 -20.19 5.53
CA SER A 896 6.29 -21.08 6.14
C SER A 896 7.67 -20.42 6.19
N ALA A 897 8.11 -19.79 5.10
CA ALA A 897 9.41 -19.11 5.03
C ALA A 897 9.50 -17.91 5.98
N ARG A 898 8.42 -17.12 6.13
CA ARG A 898 8.38 -16.03 7.12
C ARG A 898 8.48 -16.53 8.54
N GLN A 899 7.76 -17.61 8.85
CA GLN A 899 7.77 -18.22 10.18
C GLN A 899 9.12 -18.85 10.52
N SER A 900 9.98 -19.12 9.52
CA SER A 900 11.30 -19.76 9.68
C SER A 900 12.47 -18.88 9.21
N TRP A 901 12.24 -17.60 8.93
CA TRP A 901 13.21 -16.64 8.34
C TRP A 901 13.99 -17.16 7.12
N GLN A 902 13.35 -18.02 6.34
CA GLN A 902 13.89 -18.49 5.08
C GLN A 902 13.70 -17.45 3.98
N THR A 903 14.40 -17.63 2.85
CA THR A 903 14.25 -16.73 1.70
C THR A 903 12.78 -16.71 1.24
N ILE A 904 12.14 -15.55 1.36
CA ILE A 904 10.76 -15.34 0.91
C ILE A 904 10.77 -15.11 -0.59
N HIS A 905 10.12 -16.00 -1.34
CA HIS A 905 9.97 -15.82 -2.78
C HIS A 905 8.88 -14.80 -3.08
N THR A 906 9.14 -13.94 -4.05
CA THR A 906 8.23 -12.84 -4.31
C THR A 906 6.96 -13.36 -5.02
N ILE A 907 5.81 -13.21 -4.36
CA ILE A 907 4.48 -13.56 -4.91
C ILE A 907 3.96 -12.47 -5.85
N LYS A 908 4.50 -11.26 -5.74
CA LYS A 908 4.08 -10.06 -6.49
C LYS A 908 4.20 -10.25 -8.00
N GLU A 909 5.30 -10.84 -8.48
CA GLU A 909 5.60 -11.08 -9.89
C GLU A 909 4.74 -12.22 -10.42
N LEU A 910 4.45 -13.24 -9.61
CA LEU A 910 3.51 -14.30 -9.98
C LEU A 910 2.10 -13.74 -10.18
N LYS A 911 1.65 -12.83 -9.31
CA LYS A 911 0.40 -12.07 -9.51
C LYS A 911 0.44 -11.20 -10.76
N GLU A 912 1.54 -10.53 -11.06
CA GLU A 912 1.67 -9.71 -12.28
C GLU A 912 1.57 -10.59 -13.54
N GLY A 913 2.23 -11.75 -13.52
CA GLY A 913 2.12 -12.74 -14.58
C GLY A 913 0.67 -13.19 -14.77
N TYR A 914 0.00 -13.61 -13.69
CA TYR A 914 -1.41 -13.97 -13.71
C TYR A 914 -2.30 -12.86 -14.27
N LEU A 915 -2.24 -11.66 -13.68
CA LEU A 915 -3.09 -10.54 -14.05
C LEU A 915 -2.85 -10.05 -15.47
N SER A 916 -1.61 -10.14 -15.97
CA SER A 916 -1.32 -9.81 -17.37
C SER A 916 -2.10 -10.68 -18.35
N GLN A 917 -2.30 -11.97 -18.03
CA GLN A 917 -3.10 -12.88 -18.85
C GLN A 917 -4.59 -12.59 -18.72
N VAL A 918 -5.08 -12.36 -17.49
CA VAL A 918 -6.48 -12.01 -17.25
C VAL A 918 -6.88 -10.73 -17.99
N ILE A 919 -6.04 -9.70 -17.93
CA ILE A 919 -6.30 -8.43 -18.59
C ILE A 919 -6.36 -8.61 -20.11
N HIS A 920 -5.47 -9.42 -20.69
CA HIS A 920 -5.53 -9.73 -22.12
C HIS A 920 -6.88 -10.36 -22.50
N VAL A 921 -7.33 -11.39 -21.77
CA VAL A 921 -8.64 -12.02 -22.00
C VAL A 921 -9.78 -11.00 -21.92
N ILE A 922 -9.77 -10.13 -20.91
CA ILE A 922 -10.82 -9.11 -20.74
C ILE A 922 -10.79 -8.09 -21.86
N THR A 923 -9.61 -7.54 -22.20
CA THR A 923 -9.50 -6.50 -23.24
C THR A 923 -9.87 -7.02 -24.62
N ASP A 924 -9.55 -8.28 -24.92
CA ASP A 924 -9.92 -8.90 -26.18
C ASP A 924 -11.45 -9.04 -26.28
N LEU A 925 -12.09 -9.54 -25.22
CA LEU A 925 -13.56 -9.62 -25.15
C LEU A 925 -14.24 -8.25 -25.23
N MET A 926 -13.67 -7.22 -24.59
CA MET A 926 -14.20 -5.85 -24.66
C MET A 926 -14.26 -5.34 -26.10
N VAL A 927 -13.18 -5.52 -26.86
CA VAL A 927 -13.08 -5.03 -28.24
C VAL A 927 -13.87 -5.93 -29.20
N GLU A 928 -13.86 -7.25 -29.01
CA GLU A 928 -14.59 -8.20 -29.85
C GLU A 928 -16.11 -8.00 -29.75
N TYR A 929 -16.64 -7.86 -28.53
CA TYR A 929 -18.09 -7.84 -28.26
C TYR A 929 -18.67 -6.44 -28.05
N ASN A 930 -17.91 -5.37 -28.31
CA ASN A 930 -18.32 -3.99 -28.04
C ASN A 930 -18.83 -3.83 -26.60
N ALA A 931 -18.04 -4.31 -25.64
CA ALA A 931 -18.49 -4.53 -24.28
C ALA A 931 -17.97 -3.50 -23.28
N ILE A 932 -18.81 -3.13 -22.30
CA ILE A 932 -18.38 -2.45 -21.09
C ILE A 932 -18.00 -3.46 -20.01
N VAL A 933 -17.19 -3.04 -19.03
CA VAL A 933 -16.83 -3.86 -17.88
C VAL A 933 -17.41 -3.26 -16.61
N VAL A 934 -18.02 -4.12 -15.80
CA VAL A 934 -18.67 -3.74 -14.55
C VAL A 934 -18.00 -4.46 -13.40
N LEU A 935 -17.57 -3.68 -12.42
CA LEU A 935 -16.83 -4.11 -11.24
C LEU A 935 -17.62 -3.75 -9.98
N GLU A 936 -17.41 -4.50 -8.91
CA GLU A 936 -17.90 -4.08 -7.61
C GLU A 936 -17.08 -2.91 -7.03
N ASP A 937 -17.79 -1.95 -6.44
CA ASP A 937 -17.22 -0.89 -5.64
C ASP A 937 -16.89 -1.40 -4.22
N LEU A 938 -15.74 -2.04 -4.10
CA LEU A 938 -15.25 -2.57 -2.84
C LEU A 938 -14.53 -1.46 -2.05
N ASN A 939 -15.07 -1.13 -0.87
CA ASN A 939 -14.48 -0.12 0.01
C ASN A 939 -13.05 -0.50 0.50
N PHE A 940 -12.27 0.51 0.89
CA PHE A 940 -10.88 0.31 1.32
C PHE A 940 -10.75 -0.63 2.52
N GLY A 941 -11.68 -0.57 3.48
CA GLY A 941 -11.68 -1.44 4.67
C GLY A 941 -11.85 -2.92 4.31
N PHE A 942 -12.73 -3.25 3.36
CA PHE A 942 -12.91 -4.59 2.83
C PHE A 942 -11.64 -5.10 2.14
N LYS A 943 -11.06 -4.28 1.25
CA LYS A 943 -9.79 -4.62 0.57
C LYS A 943 -8.67 -4.85 1.58
N GLN A 944 -8.55 -4.02 2.62
CA GLN A 944 -7.57 -4.15 3.70
C GLN A 944 -7.77 -5.41 4.55
N GLY A 945 -9.00 -5.72 4.96
CA GLY A 945 -9.30 -6.92 5.75
C GLY A 945 -8.95 -8.24 5.05
N ARG A 946 -8.82 -8.22 3.72
CA ARG A 946 -8.42 -9.36 2.87
C ARG A 946 -6.94 -9.37 2.49
N GLN A 947 -6.16 -8.34 2.83
CA GLN A 947 -4.70 -8.31 2.56
C GLN A 947 -3.93 -9.40 3.32
N LYS A 948 -4.52 -9.97 4.38
CA LYS A 948 -3.99 -11.14 5.09
C LYS A 948 -3.84 -12.37 4.18
N PHE A 949 -4.64 -12.45 3.11
CA PHE A 949 -4.50 -13.45 2.06
C PHE A 949 -3.57 -12.89 0.99
N GLU A 950 -2.31 -13.29 1.05
CA GLU A 950 -1.31 -12.90 0.07
C GLU A 950 -1.68 -13.27 -1.35
N ARG A 951 -2.56 -14.24 -1.63
CA ARG A 951 -2.97 -14.54 -3.02
C ARG A 951 -3.92 -13.50 -3.63
N GLN A 952 -4.53 -12.64 -2.82
CA GLN A 952 -5.51 -11.64 -3.25
C GLN A 952 -5.03 -10.75 -4.40
N VAL A 953 -5.92 -10.43 -5.36
CA VAL A 953 -5.58 -9.61 -6.54
C VAL A 953 -6.41 -8.33 -6.75
N TYR A 954 -7.46 -8.07 -5.95
CA TYR A 954 -8.44 -6.97 -6.15
C TYR A 954 -7.88 -5.63 -6.64
N GLN A 955 -7.06 -4.94 -5.84
CA GLN A 955 -6.60 -3.58 -6.15
C GLN A 955 -5.59 -3.55 -7.31
N LYS A 956 -4.76 -4.59 -7.40
CA LYS A 956 -3.73 -4.69 -8.44
C LYS A 956 -4.35 -4.98 -9.80
N PHE A 957 -5.39 -5.81 -9.83
CA PHE A 957 -6.21 -6.07 -11.00
C PHE A 957 -6.83 -4.77 -11.54
N GLU A 958 -7.54 -4.01 -10.70
CA GLU A 958 -8.14 -2.72 -11.11
C GLU A 958 -7.09 -1.78 -11.71
N LYS A 959 -5.96 -1.59 -11.02
CA LYS A 959 -4.89 -0.70 -11.51
C LYS A 959 -4.35 -1.15 -12.87
N MET A 960 -3.99 -2.43 -13.00
CA MET A 960 -3.40 -2.94 -14.23
C MET A 960 -4.40 -2.93 -15.41
N LEU A 961 -5.68 -3.16 -15.16
CA LEU A 961 -6.74 -3.05 -16.17
C LEU A 961 -6.87 -1.59 -16.64
N ILE A 962 -6.97 -0.62 -15.73
CA ILE A 962 -7.03 0.81 -16.07
C ILE A 962 -5.77 1.24 -16.82
N ASP A 963 -4.58 0.90 -16.31
CA ASP A 963 -3.29 1.25 -16.94
C ASP A 963 -3.19 0.70 -18.38
N LYS A 964 -3.79 -0.46 -18.65
CA LYS A 964 -3.82 -1.08 -19.99
C LYS A 964 -4.88 -0.42 -20.88
N LEU A 965 -6.06 -0.09 -20.35
CA LEU A 965 -7.13 0.58 -21.09
C LEU A 965 -6.82 2.05 -21.38
N ASN A 966 -5.94 2.69 -20.62
CA ASN A 966 -5.44 4.03 -20.95
C ASN A 966 -4.64 4.06 -22.25
N TYR A 967 -4.07 2.93 -22.67
CA TYR A 967 -3.36 2.78 -23.95
C TYR A 967 -3.32 1.30 -24.38
N LEU A 968 -4.37 0.87 -25.06
CA LEU A 968 -4.60 -0.51 -25.49
C LEU A 968 -4.18 -0.69 -26.96
N VAL A 969 -3.07 -1.41 -27.14
CA VAL A 969 -2.58 -1.89 -28.44
C VAL A 969 -2.77 -3.40 -28.53
N ASP A 970 -3.32 -3.84 -29.65
CA ASP A 970 -3.28 -5.21 -30.15
C ASP A 970 -2.06 -5.38 -31.06
N LYS A 971 -1.19 -6.33 -30.72
CA LYS A 971 0.06 -6.56 -31.47
C LYS A 971 -0.14 -7.37 -32.76
N SER A 972 -1.34 -7.90 -32.99
CA SER A 972 -1.68 -8.69 -34.17
C SER A 972 -2.17 -7.84 -35.34
N LYS A 973 -2.62 -6.62 -35.07
CA LYS A 973 -3.13 -5.66 -36.07
C LYS A 973 -2.03 -4.89 -36.78
N GLY A 974 -2.35 -4.37 -37.97
CA GLY A 974 -1.54 -3.38 -38.68
C GLY A 974 -1.33 -2.09 -37.86
N MET A 975 -0.28 -1.33 -38.17
CA MET A 975 0.08 -0.15 -37.35
C MET A 975 -0.95 0.99 -37.41
N ASP A 976 -1.62 1.18 -38.56
CA ASP A 976 -2.62 2.22 -38.82
C ASP A 976 -4.07 1.73 -38.62
N GLU A 977 -4.28 0.46 -38.29
CA GLU A 977 -5.61 -0.07 -37.97
C GLU A 977 -6.05 0.38 -36.56
N ASP A 978 -7.36 0.53 -36.34
CA ASP A 978 -7.91 0.84 -35.02
C ASP A 978 -7.51 -0.23 -33.98
N GLY A 979 -6.92 0.21 -32.87
CA GLY A 979 -6.28 -0.67 -31.87
C GLY A 979 -4.84 -1.08 -32.20
N GLY A 980 -4.31 -0.65 -33.35
CA GLY A 980 -2.93 -0.80 -33.77
C GLY A 980 -1.98 0.15 -33.03
N LEU A 981 -0.72 0.23 -33.48
CA LEU A 981 0.31 1.02 -32.79
C LEU A 981 0.04 2.52 -32.88
N LEU A 982 -0.31 3.07 -34.04
CA LEU A 982 -0.55 4.51 -34.21
C LEU A 982 -1.96 4.90 -33.75
N HIS A 983 -2.89 3.95 -33.76
CA HIS A 983 -4.31 4.15 -33.48
C HIS A 983 -4.76 3.37 -32.23
N ALA A 984 -3.97 3.43 -31.17
CA ALA A 984 -4.24 2.69 -29.93
C ALA A 984 -5.51 3.19 -29.23
N TYR A 985 -6.31 2.26 -28.71
CA TYR A 985 -7.53 2.61 -27.97
C TYR A 985 -7.20 3.19 -26.59
N GLN A 986 -8.02 4.13 -26.13
CA GLN A 986 -8.01 4.72 -24.80
C GLN A 986 -9.41 4.61 -24.20
N LEU A 987 -9.74 3.47 -23.56
CA LEU A 987 -11.11 3.14 -23.14
C LEU A 987 -11.43 3.54 -21.69
N THR A 988 -10.47 4.12 -20.98
CA THR A 988 -10.62 4.66 -19.63
C THR A 988 -10.10 6.09 -19.59
N ASP A 989 -10.64 6.90 -18.68
CA ASP A 989 -10.11 8.24 -18.42
C ASP A 989 -8.71 8.17 -17.79
N GLU A 990 -7.96 9.28 -17.81
CA GLU A 990 -6.61 9.38 -17.28
C GLU A 990 -6.56 8.98 -15.79
N PHE A 991 -5.77 7.95 -15.47
CA PHE A 991 -5.67 7.48 -14.09
C PHE A 991 -4.78 8.38 -13.24
N LYS A 992 -5.40 9.16 -12.35
CA LYS A 992 -4.68 10.01 -11.37
C LYS A 992 -4.45 9.29 -10.04
N SER A 993 -5.53 8.82 -9.41
CA SER A 993 -5.46 8.01 -8.18
C SER A 993 -6.79 7.33 -7.89
N PHE A 994 -6.79 6.26 -7.08
CA PHE A 994 -8.03 5.64 -6.61
C PHE A 994 -8.94 6.59 -5.79
N LYS A 995 -8.40 7.67 -5.22
CA LYS A 995 -9.21 8.66 -4.49
C LYS A 995 -10.01 9.57 -5.43
N GLN A 996 -9.51 9.79 -6.64
CA GLN A 996 -10.15 10.62 -7.67
C GLN A 996 -10.97 9.78 -8.66
N LEU A 997 -10.94 8.46 -8.54
CA LEU A 997 -11.74 7.55 -9.36
C LEU A 997 -13.21 7.62 -8.92
N GLY A 998 -14.09 7.99 -9.86
CA GLY A 998 -15.54 8.02 -9.64
C GLY A 998 -16.20 6.64 -9.74
N LYS A 999 -17.52 6.62 -9.95
CA LYS A 999 -18.28 5.38 -10.22
C LYS A 999 -18.20 4.93 -11.68
N GLN A 1000 -17.58 5.73 -12.53
CA GLN A 1000 -17.31 5.43 -13.94
C GLN A 1000 -15.94 5.97 -14.31
N SER A 1001 -15.18 5.18 -15.08
CA SER A 1001 -14.00 5.62 -15.81
C SER A 1001 -14.05 5.01 -17.19
N GLY A 1002 -14.56 5.79 -18.15
CA GLY A 1002 -14.82 5.34 -19.50
C GLY A 1002 -15.74 4.12 -19.55
N PHE A 1003 -15.21 3.01 -20.06
CA PHE A 1003 -15.90 1.73 -20.23
C PHE A 1003 -15.94 0.89 -18.94
N LEU A 1004 -15.34 1.38 -17.84
CA LEU A 1004 -15.39 0.74 -16.53
C LEU A 1004 -16.45 1.38 -15.63
N TYR A 1005 -17.34 0.56 -15.08
CA TYR A 1005 -18.39 0.99 -14.14
C TYR A 1005 -18.22 0.30 -12.79
N TYR A 1006 -18.46 1.03 -11.70
CA TYR A 1006 -18.34 0.54 -10.33
C TYR A 1006 -19.69 0.55 -9.63
N ILE A 1007 -20.20 -0.63 -9.29
CA ILE A 1007 -21.54 -0.82 -8.72
C ILE A 1007 -21.50 -1.33 -7.27
N PRO A 1008 -22.54 -1.07 -6.46
CA PRO A 1008 -22.62 -1.63 -5.11
C PRO A 1008 -22.71 -3.16 -5.12
N ALA A 1009 -21.86 -3.82 -4.33
CA ALA A 1009 -21.80 -5.30 -4.17
C ALA A 1009 -23.04 -5.93 -3.48
N TRP A 1010 -24.03 -5.11 -3.08
CA TRP A 1010 -25.16 -5.60 -2.30
C TRP A 1010 -26.02 -6.59 -3.13
N ASN A 1011 -26.20 -7.81 -2.59
CA ASN A 1011 -26.98 -8.91 -3.15
C ASN A 1011 -26.70 -9.22 -4.63
N THR A 1012 -25.42 -9.28 -5.01
CA THR A 1012 -24.95 -9.81 -6.29
C THR A 1012 -24.83 -11.33 -6.27
N SER A 1013 -24.09 -11.91 -5.31
CA SER A 1013 -23.92 -13.38 -5.26
C SER A 1013 -25.06 -14.12 -4.54
N LYS A 1014 -25.73 -13.49 -3.57
CA LYS A 1014 -26.79 -14.11 -2.72
C LYS A 1014 -28.19 -13.70 -3.19
N LEU A 1015 -28.49 -13.96 -4.45
CA LEU A 1015 -29.77 -13.68 -5.10
C LEU A 1015 -30.12 -14.84 -6.03
N ASP A 1016 -31.38 -15.25 -6.05
CA ASP A 1016 -31.89 -16.22 -7.02
C ASP A 1016 -32.05 -15.53 -8.40
N PRO A 1017 -31.27 -15.91 -9.43
CA PRO A 1017 -31.31 -15.27 -10.74
C PRO A 1017 -32.63 -15.48 -11.49
N THR A 1018 -33.43 -16.49 -11.12
CA THR A 1018 -34.68 -16.84 -11.81
C THR A 1018 -35.93 -16.20 -11.21
N THR A 1019 -35.82 -15.64 -10.00
CA THR A 1019 -36.94 -15.01 -9.30
C THR A 1019 -36.63 -13.62 -8.74
N GLY A 1020 -35.35 -13.28 -8.54
CA GLY A 1020 -34.92 -12.10 -7.81
C GLY A 1020 -35.09 -12.20 -6.29
N PHE A 1021 -35.34 -13.39 -5.76
CA PHE A 1021 -35.46 -13.62 -4.32
C PHE A 1021 -34.14 -13.39 -3.58
N VAL A 1022 -34.22 -12.75 -2.41
CA VAL A 1022 -33.10 -12.48 -1.51
C VAL A 1022 -33.52 -12.72 -0.07
N ASN A 1023 -32.62 -13.20 0.78
CA ASN A 1023 -32.89 -13.30 2.21
C ASN A 1023 -32.77 -11.92 2.89
N LEU A 1024 -33.90 -11.40 3.38
CA LEU A 1024 -33.97 -10.15 4.17
C LEU A 1024 -34.37 -10.37 5.63
N PHE A 1025 -34.49 -11.62 6.07
CA PHE A 1025 -34.87 -11.96 7.44
C PHE A 1025 -33.74 -11.72 8.44
N TYR A 1026 -34.11 -11.40 9.67
CA TYR A 1026 -33.22 -11.51 10.81
C TYR A 1026 -33.41 -12.90 11.46
N THR A 1027 -32.50 -13.82 11.18
CA THR A 1027 -32.66 -15.25 11.53
C THR A 1027 -31.90 -15.69 12.79
N LYS A 1028 -31.32 -14.75 13.54
CA LYS A 1028 -30.64 -15.08 14.81
C LYS A 1028 -31.67 -15.24 15.92
N TYR A 1029 -31.52 -16.30 16.71
CA TYR A 1029 -32.28 -16.45 17.95
C TYR A 1029 -31.91 -15.35 18.94
N GLU A 1030 -32.92 -14.66 19.48
CA GLU A 1030 -32.77 -13.69 20.57
C GLU A 1030 -33.50 -14.18 21.83
N SER A 1031 -34.78 -14.54 21.69
CA SER A 1031 -35.63 -14.98 22.79
C SER A 1031 -36.75 -15.89 22.31
N VAL A 1032 -37.41 -16.56 23.24
CA VAL A 1032 -38.64 -17.31 22.96
C VAL A 1032 -39.73 -16.38 22.42
N GLU A 1033 -39.94 -15.24 23.05
CA GLU A 1033 -40.98 -14.26 22.70
C GLU A 1033 -40.79 -13.70 21.29
N LYS A 1034 -39.56 -13.29 20.95
CA LYS A 1034 -39.22 -12.82 19.61
C LYS A 1034 -39.30 -13.91 18.55
N SER A 1035 -39.00 -15.15 18.92
CA SER A 1035 -39.14 -16.28 17.99
C SER A 1035 -40.61 -16.62 17.74
N LYS A 1036 -41.47 -16.50 18.77
CA LYS A 1036 -42.94 -16.60 18.62
C LYS A 1036 -43.47 -15.48 17.72
N GLU A 1037 -43.03 -14.23 17.93
CA GLU A 1037 -43.37 -13.10 17.07
C GLU A 1037 -42.93 -13.35 15.61
N PHE A 1038 -41.69 -13.81 15.41
CA PHE A 1038 -41.17 -14.16 14.09
C PHE A 1038 -42.03 -15.23 13.39
N ILE A 1039 -42.46 -16.27 14.12
CA ILE A 1039 -43.35 -17.32 13.60
C ILE A 1039 -44.74 -16.77 13.27
N ASN A 1040 -45.29 -15.91 14.13
CA ASN A 1040 -46.63 -15.32 13.94
C ASN A 1040 -46.67 -14.34 12.76
N ASN A 1041 -45.55 -13.73 12.38
CA ASN A 1041 -45.46 -12.83 11.23
C ASN A 1041 -45.55 -13.56 9.88
N PHE A 1042 -45.37 -14.90 9.85
CA PHE A 1042 -45.68 -15.68 8.64
C PHE A 1042 -47.20 -15.67 8.40
N THR A 1043 -47.62 -15.68 7.14
CA THR A 1043 -49.02 -15.85 6.75
C THR A 1043 -49.51 -17.26 7.07
N SER A 1044 -48.68 -18.28 6.81
CA SER A 1044 -48.93 -19.67 7.21
C SER A 1044 -47.65 -20.49 7.15
N ILE A 1045 -47.56 -21.54 7.98
CA ILE A 1045 -46.50 -22.55 7.92
C ILE A 1045 -47.17 -23.91 7.72
N LEU A 1046 -46.92 -24.56 6.60
CA LEU A 1046 -47.63 -25.77 6.16
C LEU A 1046 -46.65 -26.89 5.80
N TYR A 1047 -47.05 -28.14 5.96
CA TYR A 1047 -46.36 -29.29 5.37
C TYR A 1047 -47.10 -29.74 4.12
N ASN A 1048 -46.44 -29.65 2.96
CA ASN A 1048 -47.01 -30.12 1.69
C ASN A 1048 -46.74 -31.62 1.55
N GLN A 1049 -47.79 -32.45 1.69
CA GLN A 1049 -47.67 -33.91 1.61
C GLN A 1049 -47.32 -34.41 0.21
N GLU A 1050 -47.87 -33.78 -0.84
CA GLU A 1050 -47.63 -34.19 -2.23
C GLU A 1050 -46.18 -33.91 -2.64
N ARG A 1051 -45.63 -32.77 -2.20
CA ARG A 1051 -44.29 -32.32 -2.59
C ARG A 1051 -43.18 -32.63 -1.59
N GLU A 1052 -43.58 -33.12 -0.41
CA GLU A 1052 -42.72 -33.55 0.69
C GLU A 1052 -41.75 -32.47 1.18
N TYR A 1053 -42.24 -31.25 1.42
CA TYR A 1053 -41.48 -30.18 2.08
C TYR A 1053 -42.39 -29.22 2.85
N PHE A 1054 -41.79 -28.44 3.74
CA PHE A 1054 -42.49 -27.36 4.44
C PHE A 1054 -42.55 -26.10 3.58
N GLU A 1055 -43.68 -25.41 3.62
CA GLU A 1055 -43.94 -24.14 2.95
C GLU A 1055 -44.16 -23.04 4.00
N PHE A 1056 -43.36 -21.99 3.91
CA PHE A 1056 -43.41 -20.80 4.75
C PHE A 1056 -43.92 -19.63 3.91
N LEU A 1057 -45.22 -19.35 4.01
CA LEU A 1057 -45.86 -18.27 3.27
C LEU A 1057 -45.74 -16.99 4.09
N PHE A 1058 -45.28 -15.90 3.47
CA PHE A 1058 -45.11 -14.63 4.19
C PHE A 1058 -45.25 -13.41 3.28
N ASP A 1059 -45.44 -12.27 3.94
CA ASP A 1059 -45.31 -10.94 3.37
C ASP A 1059 -44.13 -10.23 4.05
N TYR A 1060 -43.13 -9.77 3.27
CA TYR A 1060 -41.95 -9.11 3.84
C TYR A 1060 -42.26 -7.87 4.68
N SER A 1061 -43.38 -7.19 4.43
CA SER A 1061 -43.78 -6.01 5.21
C SER A 1061 -43.95 -6.31 6.71
N ALA A 1062 -44.27 -7.56 7.07
CA ALA A 1062 -44.35 -8.01 8.46
C ALA A 1062 -42.98 -8.27 9.11
N PHE A 1063 -41.89 -8.32 8.33
CA PHE A 1063 -40.55 -8.64 8.82
C PHE A 1063 -39.54 -7.49 8.66
N THR A 1064 -39.65 -6.72 7.58
CA THR A 1064 -38.67 -5.68 7.26
C THR A 1064 -39.19 -4.65 6.25
N SER A 1065 -38.82 -3.39 6.45
CA SER A 1065 -39.04 -2.32 5.47
C SER A 1065 -38.07 -2.38 4.28
N LYS A 1066 -37.02 -3.23 4.33
CA LYS A 1066 -36.00 -3.32 3.26
C LYS A 1066 -36.53 -3.82 1.92
N ALA A 1067 -37.69 -4.51 1.92
CA ALA A 1067 -38.33 -5.05 0.72
C ALA A 1067 -39.32 -4.06 0.07
N GLU A 1068 -39.52 -2.87 0.66
CA GLU A 1068 -40.50 -1.89 0.17
C GLU A 1068 -40.25 -1.52 -1.30
N GLY A 1069 -41.29 -1.60 -2.13
CA GLY A 1069 -41.24 -1.39 -3.58
C GLY A 1069 -40.63 -2.55 -4.39
N SER A 1070 -40.54 -3.73 -3.79
CA SER A 1070 -40.25 -5.00 -4.49
C SER A 1070 -41.38 -6.00 -4.22
N ARG A 1071 -41.30 -7.22 -4.78
CA ARG A 1071 -42.25 -8.30 -4.47
C ARG A 1071 -42.19 -8.63 -2.98
N LEU A 1072 -43.33 -8.45 -2.30
CA LEU A 1072 -43.44 -8.66 -0.87
C LEU A 1072 -43.84 -10.08 -0.48
N LYS A 1073 -44.70 -10.73 -1.28
CA LYS A 1073 -45.27 -12.04 -0.97
C LYS A 1073 -44.47 -13.17 -1.60
N TRP A 1074 -44.04 -14.11 -0.76
CA TRP A 1074 -43.22 -15.25 -1.14
C TRP A 1074 -43.62 -16.51 -0.38
N THR A 1075 -43.27 -17.65 -0.97
CA THR A 1075 -43.33 -18.96 -0.32
C THR A 1075 -41.92 -19.54 -0.32
N VAL A 1076 -41.33 -19.65 0.86
CA VAL A 1076 -40.04 -20.29 1.06
C VAL A 1076 -40.27 -21.76 1.40
N CYS A 1077 -39.48 -22.65 0.83
CA CYS A 1077 -39.64 -24.10 0.98
C CYS A 1077 -38.39 -24.75 1.58
N SER A 1078 -38.57 -25.80 2.40
CA SER A 1078 -37.46 -26.55 3.02
C SER A 1078 -36.73 -27.52 2.08
N LYS A 1079 -36.84 -27.34 0.75
CA LYS A 1079 -36.30 -28.28 -0.23
C LYS A 1079 -34.78 -28.14 -0.41
N GLY A 1080 -34.11 -29.30 -0.50
CA GLY A 1080 -32.69 -29.43 -0.81
C GLY A 1080 -31.79 -29.37 0.43
N GLU A 1081 -30.61 -29.97 0.31
CA GLU A 1081 -29.59 -29.95 1.37
C GLU A 1081 -28.94 -28.58 1.50
N ARG A 1082 -28.38 -28.29 2.69
CA ARG A 1082 -27.57 -27.10 2.95
C ARG A 1082 -26.27 -27.48 3.63
N VAL A 1083 -25.25 -26.64 3.45
CA VAL A 1083 -23.97 -26.79 4.15
C VAL A 1083 -23.99 -25.92 5.40
N GLU A 1084 -23.97 -26.55 6.57
CA GLU A 1084 -23.82 -25.88 7.85
C GLU A 1084 -22.34 -25.76 8.20
N THR A 1085 -21.87 -24.56 8.53
CA THR A 1085 -20.56 -24.33 9.14
C THR A 1085 -20.69 -24.23 10.66
N TYR A 1086 -19.94 -25.05 11.40
CA TYR A 1086 -20.01 -25.12 12.86
C TYR A 1086 -18.61 -25.22 13.49
N ARG A 1087 -18.54 -24.95 14.79
CA ARG A 1087 -17.32 -25.14 15.60
C ARG A 1087 -17.30 -26.59 16.05
N ASN A 1088 -16.31 -27.36 15.62
CA ASN A 1088 -16.24 -28.79 15.89
C ASN A 1088 -15.49 -29.05 17.21
N PRO A 1089 -16.18 -29.50 18.29
CA PRO A 1089 -15.53 -29.75 19.57
C PRO A 1089 -14.46 -30.86 19.49
N LYS A 1090 -14.59 -31.79 18.54
CA LYS A 1090 -13.61 -32.87 18.33
C LYS A 1090 -12.31 -32.40 17.66
N LYS A 1091 -12.32 -31.21 17.05
CA LYS A 1091 -11.15 -30.57 16.43
C LYS A 1091 -10.79 -29.28 17.18
N ASN A 1092 -10.82 -29.32 18.52
CA ASN A 1092 -10.51 -28.15 19.36
C ASN A 1092 -11.29 -26.87 18.97
N ASN A 1093 -12.58 -27.02 18.67
CA ASN A 1093 -13.44 -25.95 18.19
C ASN A 1093 -12.93 -25.27 16.90
N GLU A 1094 -12.19 -25.96 16.04
CA GLU A 1094 -11.94 -25.50 14.67
C GLU A 1094 -13.24 -25.44 13.86
N TRP A 1095 -13.23 -24.62 12.80
CA TRP A 1095 -14.37 -24.55 11.88
C TRP A 1095 -14.45 -25.81 11.02
N ASP A 1096 -15.63 -26.40 10.95
CA ASP A 1096 -15.92 -27.58 10.14
C ASP A 1096 -17.27 -27.41 9.42
N THR A 1097 -17.55 -28.29 8.45
CA THR A 1097 -18.77 -28.23 7.63
C THR A 1097 -19.50 -29.56 7.58
N GLN A 1098 -20.83 -29.54 7.60
CA GLN A 1098 -21.68 -30.72 7.42
C GLN A 1098 -22.88 -30.44 6.52
N LYS A 1099 -23.36 -31.46 5.80
CA LYS A 1099 -24.57 -31.37 4.97
C LYS A 1099 -25.80 -31.71 5.82
N ILE A 1100 -26.84 -30.90 5.68
CA ILE A 1100 -28.10 -31.01 6.44
C ILE A 1100 -29.27 -31.10 5.47
N ASP A 1101 -30.08 -32.16 5.61
CA ASP A 1101 -31.42 -32.22 5.00
C ASP A 1101 -32.42 -31.46 5.88
N LEU A 1102 -32.85 -30.31 5.37
CA LEU A 1102 -33.70 -29.38 6.11
C LEU A 1102 -35.11 -29.94 6.36
N THR A 1103 -35.67 -30.70 5.43
CA THR A 1103 -37.02 -31.24 5.59
C THR A 1103 -37.01 -32.35 6.62
N PHE A 1104 -35.99 -33.22 6.59
CA PHE A 1104 -35.81 -34.26 7.58
C PHE A 1104 -35.61 -33.69 8.99
N GLU A 1105 -34.70 -32.72 9.15
CA GLU A 1105 -34.43 -32.13 10.47
C GLU A 1105 -35.61 -31.33 11.02
N LEU A 1106 -36.41 -30.68 10.17
CA LEU A 1106 -37.67 -30.05 10.60
C LEU A 1106 -38.71 -31.08 11.05
N LYS A 1107 -38.90 -32.19 10.31
CA LYS A 1107 -39.79 -33.29 10.73
C LYS A 1107 -39.37 -33.84 12.09
N LYS A 1108 -38.08 -34.06 12.28
CA LYS A 1108 -37.51 -34.52 13.55
C LYS A 1108 -37.77 -33.52 14.67
N LEU A 1109 -37.48 -32.24 14.46
CA LEU A 1109 -37.75 -31.19 15.45
C LEU A 1109 -39.23 -31.10 15.81
N PHE A 1110 -40.13 -31.18 14.85
CA PHE A 1110 -41.57 -31.13 15.11
C PHE A 1110 -42.07 -32.38 15.83
N ASN A 1111 -41.54 -33.56 15.51
CA ASN A 1111 -41.86 -34.80 16.23
C ASN A 1111 -41.36 -34.78 17.69
N ASP A 1112 -40.14 -34.30 17.93
CA ASP A 1112 -39.53 -34.17 19.28
C ASP A 1112 -40.36 -33.28 20.22
N TYR A 1113 -41.18 -32.38 19.67
CA TYR A 1113 -42.03 -31.44 20.38
C TYR A 1113 -43.53 -31.68 20.17
N SER A 1114 -43.91 -32.84 19.62
CA SER A 1114 -45.30 -33.27 19.43
C SER A 1114 -46.15 -32.32 18.59
N ILE A 1115 -45.57 -31.69 17.57
CA ILE A 1115 -46.30 -30.89 16.57
C ILE A 1115 -46.82 -31.83 15.47
N SER A 1116 -48.14 -31.83 15.29
CA SER A 1116 -48.83 -32.61 14.27
C SER A 1116 -48.77 -31.92 12.91
N LEU A 1117 -48.22 -32.63 11.91
CA LEU A 1117 -48.11 -32.16 10.53
C LEU A 1117 -49.42 -32.24 9.74
N LEU A 1118 -50.46 -32.86 10.30
CA LEU A 1118 -51.76 -33.10 9.65
C LEU A 1118 -52.78 -31.99 9.95
N ASP A 1119 -52.54 -31.18 10.99
CA ASP A 1119 -53.51 -30.22 11.53
C ASP A 1119 -53.39 -28.81 10.92
N GLY A 1120 -53.25 -28.73 9.60
CA GLY A 1120 -53.22 -27.45 8.88
C GLY A 1120 -52.01 -26.56 9.22
N ASP A 1121 -52.25 -25.32 9.63
CA ASP A 1121 -51.21 -24.31 9.90
C ASP A 1121 -50.48 -24.57 11.23
N LEU A 1122 -49.16 -24.72 11.16
CA LEU A 1122 -48.33 -25.11 12.31
C LEU A 1122 -48.08 -23.98 13.30
N ARG A 1123 -48.34 -22.71 12.94
CA ARG A 1123 -48.02 -21.53 13.77
C ARG A 1123 -48.63 -21.61 15.18
N GLU A 1124 -49.91 -22.00 15.30
CA GLU A 1124 -50.59 -22.08 16.60
C GLU A 1124 -49.98 -23.14 17.52
N GLN A 1125 -49.63 -24.31 16.97
CA GLN A 1125 -49.00 -25.38 17.73
C GLN A 1125 -47.60 -24.96 18.20
N MET A 1126 -46.82 -24.32 17.31
CA MET A 1126 -45.51 -23.79 17.62
C MET A 1126 -45.58 -22.71 18.72
N GLY A 1127 -46.57 -21.81 18.67
CA GLY A 1127 -46.75 -20.73 19.64
C GLY A 1127 -47.03 -21.19 21.08
N LYS A 1128 -47.53 -22.43 21.26
CA LYS A 1128 -47.78 -23.06 22.57
C LYS A 1128 -46.52 -23.63 23.23
N ILE A 1129 -45.39 -23.69 22.53
CA ILE A 1129 -44.13 -24.20 23.08
C ILE A 1129 -43.43 -23.10 23.88
N ASP A 1130 -42.98 -23.39 25.09
CA ASP A 1130 -42.21 -22.43 25.93
C ASP A 1130 -40.72 -22.79 26.09
N LYS A 1131 -40.30 -23.94 25.52
CA LYS A 1131 -38.92 -24.41 25.60
C LYS A 1131 -38.00 -23.64 24.65
N ALA A 1132 -37.02 -22.92 25.18
CA ALA A 1132 -36.05 -22.16 24.40
C ALA A 1132 -35.23 -23.00 23.40
N ASP A 1133 -34.98 -24.28 23.71
CA ASP A 1133 -34.25 -25.20 22.81
C ASP A 1133 -34.96 -25.39 21.46
N PHE A 1134 -36.29 -25.50 21.45
CA PHE A 1134 -37.09 -25.58 20.23
C PHE A 1134 -36.82 -24.39 19.31
N TYR A 1135 -36.96 -23.17 19.83
CA TYR A 1135 -36.79 -21.95 19.05
C TYR A 1135 -35.36 -21.74 18.59
N LYS A 1136 -34.36 -22.10 19.40
CA LYS A 1136 -32.95 -22.07 18.97
C LYS A 1136 -32.73 -22.98 17.76
N LYS A 1137 -33.26 -24.21 17.79
CA LYS A 1137 -33.16 -25.17 16.69
C LYS A 1137 -33.96 -24.73 15.47
N PHE A 1138 -35.19 -24.28 15.65
CA PHE A 1138 -36.05 -23.78 14.57
C PHE A 1138 -35.42 -22.58 13.85
N MET A 1139 -34.98 -21.55 14.59
CA MET A 1139 -34.36 -20.36 14.00
C MET A 1139 -33.08 -20.71 13.23
N LYS A 1140 -32.29 -21.66 13.76
CA LYS A 1140 -31.10 -22.19 13.08
C LYS A 1140 -31.46 -22.91 11.77
N LEU A 1141 -32.44 -23.81 11.78
CA LEU A 1141 -32.91 -24.51 10.58
C LEU A 1141 -33.50 -23.54 9.55
N PHE A 1142 -34.31 -22.57 9.99
CA PHE A 1142 -34.86 -21.55 9.11
C PHE A 1142 -33.75 -20.68 8.49
N ALA A 1143 -32.72 -20.31 9.27
CA ALA A 1143 -31.54 -19.61 8.75
C ALA A 1143 -30.86 -20.39 7.61
N LEU A 1144 -30.78 -21.71 7.72
CA LEU A 1144 -30.25 -22.57 6.66
C LEU A 1144 -31.21 -22.69 5.46
N ILE A 1145 -32.54 -22.74 5.67
CA ILE A 1145 -33.52 -22.73 4.57
C ILE A 1145 -33.29 -21.53 3.65
N VAL A 1146 -33.16 -20.33 4.23
CA VAL A 1146 -32.91 -19.09 3.47
C VAL A 1146 -31.44 -18.85 3.13
N GLN A 1147 -30.53 -19.79 3.46
CA GLN A 1147 -29.14 -19.78 3.05
C GLN A 1147 -29.01 -20.32 1.61
N MET A 1148 -29.02 -19.43 0.63
CA MET A 1148 -28.94 -19.83 -0.78
C MET A 1148 -27.55 -20.33 -1.19
N ARG A 1149 -26.50 -19.62 -0.83
CA ARG A 1149 -25.11 -20.00 -1.14
C ARG A 1149 -24.60 -21.02 -0.14
N ASN A 1150 -24.14 -22.16 -0.63
CA ASN A 1150 -23.69 -23.30 0.16
C ASN A 1150 -22.32 -23.73 -0.35
N SER A 1151 -21.31 -23.64 0.51
CA SER A 1151 -19.92 -23.84 0.12
C SER A 1151 -19.19 -24.75 1.11
N ASP A 1152 -18.53 -25.79 0.61
CA ASP A 1152 -17.62 -26.68 1.35
C ASP A 1152 -16.28 -26.79 0.60
N GLU A 1153 -15.37 -27.69 0.98
CA GLU A 1153 -14.07 -27.81 0.30
C GLU A 1153 -14.15 -28.15 -1.20
N ARG A 1154 -15.27 -28.74 -1.66
CA ARG A 1154 -15.46 -29.28 -3.01
C ARG A 1154 -16.45 -28.49 -3.86
N GLU A 1155 -17.52 -27.99 -3.25
CA GLU A 1155 -18.65 -27.37 -3.94
C GLU A 1155 -18.86 -25.92 -3.49
N ASP A 1156 -19.40 -25.08 -4.40
CA ASP A 1156 -19.88 -23.72 -4.11
C ASP A 1156 -21.15 -23.45 -4.91
N LYS A 1157 -22.25 -24.01 -4.41
CA LYS A 1157 -23.55 -24.01 -5.10
C LYS A 1157 -24.43 -22.89 -4.59
N LEU A 1158 -25.36 -22.44 -5.43
CA LEU A 1158 -26.50 -21.64 -5.02
C LEU A 1158 -27.78 -22.41 -5.24
N ILE A 1159 -28.57 -22.60 -4.19
CA ILE A 1159 -29.85 -23.30 -4.19
C ILE A 1159 -30.92 -22.32 -3.71
N SER A 1160 -31.92 -22.04 -4.55
CA SER A 1160 -33.04 -21.19 -4.19
C SER A 1160 -34.06 -21.95 -3.32
N PRO A 1161 -34.58 -21.34 -2.24
CA PRO A 1161 -35.67 -21.91 -1.48
C PRO A 1161 -37.06 -21.52 -2.03
N VAL A 1162 -37.13 -20.81 -3.16
CA VAL A 1162 -38.41 -20.39 -3.76
C VAL A 1162 -38.58 -21.00 -5.15
N LEU A 1163 -39.84 -21.23 -5.54
CA LEU A 1163 -40.18 -21.70 -6.88
C LEU A 1163 -40.21 -20.54 -7.87
N ASN A 1164 -39.68 -20.79 -9.07
CA ASN A 1164 -39.83 -19.87 -10.20
C ASN A 1164 -41.21 -19.99 -10.87
N LYS A 1165 -41.44 -19.17 -11.91
CA LYS A 1165 -42.70 -19.15 -12.69
C LYS A 1165 -43.06 -20.49 -13.35
N TYR A 1166 -42.10 -21.41 -13.47
CA TYR A 1166 -42.27 -22.75 -14.03
C TYR A 1166 -42.43 -23.84 -12.95
N GLY A 1167 -42.50 -23.46 -11.68
CA GLY A 1167 -42.65 -24.42 -10.59
C GLY A 1167 -41.38 -25.21 -10.26
N ALA A 1168 -40.19 -24.68 -10.55
CA ALA A 1168 -38.90 -25.31 -10.23
C ALA A 1168 -38.05 -24.44 -9.27
N PHE A 1169 -37.26 -25.09 -8.41
CA PHE A 1169 -36.23 -24.43 -7.60
C PHE A 1169 -34.96 -24.23 -8.43
N PHE A 1170 -34.38 -23.03 -8.37
CA PHE A 1170 -33.10 -22.77 -9.01
C PHE A 1170 -31.95 -23.47 -8.25
N GLU A 1171 -31.06 -24.12 -9.00
CA GLU A 1171 -29.80 -24.64 -8.52
C GLU A 1171 -28.71 -24.45 -9.59
N THR A 1172 -27.58 -23.90 -9.19
CA THR A 1172 -26.43 -23.65 -10.07
C THR A 1172 -25.91 -24.94 -10.71
N GLY A 1173 -25.49 -24.87 -11.97
CA GLY A 1173 -24.88 -25.99 -12.69
C GLY A 1173 -25.87 -26.98 -13.33
N LYS A 1174 -27.19 -26.85 -13.09
CA LYS A 1174 -28.21 -27.67 -13.77
C LYS A 1174 -28.57 -27.22 -15.19
N ASN A 1175 -28.25 -25.97 -15.53
CA ASN A 1175 -28.53 -25.39 -16.84
C ASN A 1175 -27.34 -24.49 -17.24
N GLU A 1176 -26.71 -24.78 -18.38
CA GLU A 1176 -25.55 -24.03 -18.87
C GLU A 1176 -25.86 -22.57 -19.27
N ARG A 1177 -27.14 -22.26 -19.53
CA ARG A 1177 -27.61 -20.88 -19.80
C ARG A 1177 -27.83 -20.06 -18.53
N MET A 1178 -27.67 -20.68 -17.37
CA MET A 1178 -27.77 -20.05 -16.05
C MET A 1178 -26.40 -20.10 -15.35
N PRO A 1179 -26.21 -19.36 -14.25
CA PRO A 1179 -24.96 -19.42 -13.50
C PRO A 1179 -24.56 -20.85 -13.10
N LEU A 1180 -23.31 -21.21 -13.40
CA LEU A 1180 -22.77 -22.56 -13.14
C LEU A 1180 -22.43 -22.80 -11.66
N ASP A 1181 -22.08 -21.74 -10.94
CA ASP A 1181 -21.73 -21.76 -9.51
C ASP A 1181 -22.09 -20.40 -8.85
N ALA A 1182 -21.86 -20.28 -7.55
CA ALA A 1182 -22.23 -19.07 -6.80
C ALA A 1182 -21.38 -17.82 -7.16
N ASP A 1183 -20.12 -18.00 -7.58
CA ASP A 1183 -19.27 -16.90 -8.05
C ASP A 1183 -19.70 -16.45 -9.46
N ALA A 1184 -20.10 -17.41 -10.32
CA ALA A 1184 -20.74 -17.13 -11.60
C ALA A 1184 -22.01 -16.30 -11.42
N ASN A 1185 -22.82 -16.62 -10.40
CA ASN A 1185 -24.02 -15.85 -10.07
C ASN A 1185 -23.69 -14.43 -9.61
N GLY A 1186 -22.61 -14.27 -8.83
CA GLY A 1186 -22.06 -12.96 -8.48
C GLY A 1186 -21.72 -12.14 -9.73
N ALA A 1187 -20.90 -12.69 -10.63
CA ALA A 1187 -20.48 -12.04 -11.87
C ALA A 1187 -21.68 -11.72 -12.79
N TYR A 1188 -22.64 -12.64 -12.89
CA TYR A 1188 -23.87 -12.46 -13.66
C TYR A 1188 -24.71 -11.29 -13.16
N ASN A 1189 -24.94 -11.19 -11.84
CA ASN A 1189 -25.73 -10.10 -11.28
C ASN A 1189 -24.97 -8.76 -11.28
N ILE A 1190 -23.64 -8.77 -11.21
CA ILE A 1190 -22.82 -7.58 -11.48
C ILE A 1190 -23.06 -7.10 -12.92
N ALA A 1191 -23.06 -8.01 -13.89
CA ALA A 1191 -23.36 -7.68 -15.29
C ALA A 1191 -24.80 -7.15 -15.45
N ARG A 1192 -25.81 -7.75 -14.79
CA ARG A 1192 -27.20 -7.26 -14.81
C ARG A 1192 -27.35 -5.85 -14.22
N LYS A 1193 -26.60 -5.49 -13.19
CA LYS A 1193 -26.55 -4.10 -12.71
C LYS A 1193 -25.94 -3.15 -13.76
N GLY A 1194 -25.01 -3.66 -14.56
CA GLY A 1194 -24.54 -2.99 -15.78
C GLY A 1194 -25.62 -2.79 -16.83
N LEU A 1195 -26.47 -3.79 -17.03
CA LEU A 1195 -27.60 -3.70 -17.96
C LEU A 1195 -28.56 -2.58 -17.53
N TRP A 1196 -28.90 -2.52 -16.24
CA TRP A 1196 -29.67 -1.42 -15.67
C TRP A 1196 -28.99 -0.05 -15.90
N ILE A 1197 -27.66 0.04 -15.79
CA ILE A 1197 -26.91 1.27 -16.09
C ILE A 1197 -27.12 1.69 -17.55
N ILE A 1198 -26.98 0.75 -18.50
CA ILE A 1198 -27.15 1.06 -19.92
C ILE A 1198 -28.59 1.48 -20.22
N GLU A 1199 -29.58 0.78 -19.69
CA GLU A 1199 -30.99 1.16 -19.85
C GLU A 1199 -31.27 2.55 -19.27
N LYS A 1200 -30.69 2.88 -18.11
CA LYS A 1200 -30.79 4.23 -17.55
C LYS A 1200 -30.17 5.29 -18.45
N ILE A 1201 -29.01 5.00 -19.03
CA ILE A 1201 -28.36 5.90 -20.00
C ILE A 1201 -29.27 6.10 -21.22
N LYS A 1202 -29.79 5.02 -21.82
CA LYS A 1202 -30.67 5.06 -22.99
C LYS A 1202 -32.00 5.79 -22.75
N ASN A 1203 -32.53 5.72 -21.53
CA ASN A 1203 -33.78 6.38 -21.15
C ASN A 1203 -33.58 7.81 -20.62
N THR A 1204 -32.34 8.32 -20.60
CA THR A 1204 -32.04 9.69 -20.16
C THR A 1204 -31.83 10.60 -21.36
N ASP A 1205 -32.46 11.76 -21.36
CA ASP A 1205 -32.27 12.77 -22.40
C ASP A 1205 -30.78 13.11 -22.59
N VAL A 1206 -30.36 13.27 -23.85
CA VAL A 1206 -28.94 13.47 -24.23
C VAL A 1206 -28.27 14.64 -23.49
N GLU A 1207 -29.03 15.71 -23.20
CA GLU A 1207 -28.54 16.88 -22.46
C GLU A 1207 -28.29 16.62 -20.96
N GLN A 1208 -28.91 15.57 -20.40
CA GLN A 1208 -28.83 15.22 -18.98
C GLN A 1208 -27.88 14.05 -18.68
N LEU A 1209 -27.22 13.47 -19.69
CA LEU A 1209 -26.31 12.33 -19.54
C LEU A 1209 -25.13 12.56 -18.57
N ASP A 1210 -24.74 13.81 -18.32
CA ASP A 1210 -23.71 14.15 -17.32
C ASP A 1210 -24.20 14.05 -15.87
N LYS A 1211 -25.51 14.16 -15.67
CA LYS A 1211 -26.16 14.21 -14.35
C LYS A 1211 -26.84 12.89 -14.00
N VAL A 1212 -26.81 11.91 -14.91
CA VAL A 1212 -27.46 10.61 -14.71
C VAL A 1212 -26.82 9.89 -13.51
N LYS A 1213 -27.66 9.44 -12.58
CA LYS A 1213 -27.20 8.73 -11.38
C LYS A 1213 -26.96 7.25 -11.72
N LEU A 1214 -25.70 6.91 -11.99
CA LEU A 1214 -25.30 5.54 -12.35
C LEU A 1214 -25.09 4.59 -11.15
N THR A 1215 -25.59 4.95 -9.97
CA THR A 1215 -25.52 4.12 -8.77
C THR A 1215 -26.91 3.61 -8.41
N ILE A 1216 -27.15 2.33 -8.69
CA ILE A 1216 -28.39 1.64 -8.35
C ILE A 1216 -28.56 1.54 -6.83
N SER A 1217 -29.73 1.92 -6.32
CA SER A 1217 -30.09 1.68 -4.92
C SER A 1217 -30.49 0.23 -4.68
N ASN A 1218 -30.51 -0.21 -3.41
CA ASN A 1218 -30.96 -1.55 -3.05
C ASN A 1218 -32.41 -1.80 -3.47
N LYS A 1219 -33.29 -0.80 -3.35
CA LYS A 1219 -34.71 -0.86 -3.75
C LYS A 1219 -34.85 -1.05 -5.26
N GLU A 1220 -34.17 -0.21 -6.04
CA GLU A 1220 -34.15 -0.33 -7.51
C GLU A 1220 -33.56 -1.68 -7.96
N TRP A 1221 -32.52 -2.19 -7.28
CA TRP A 1221 -31.94 -3.49 -7.62
C TRP A 1221 -32.93 -4.64 -7.40
N LEU A 1222 -33.63 -4.68 -6.26
CA LEU A 1222 -34.60 -5.74 -6.01
C LEU A 1222 -35.74 -5.71 -7.02
N GLN A 1223 -36.28 -4.51 -7.28
CA GLN A 1223 -37.33 -4.33 -8.28
C GLN A 1223 -36.86 -4.83 -9.66
N TYR A 1224 -35.71 -4.32 -10.12
CA TYR A 1224 -35.15 -4.69 -11.41
C TYR A 1224 -34.88 -6.19 -11.52
N ALA A 1225 -34.25 -6.78 -10.50
CA ALA A 1225 -33.88 -8.19 -10.50
C ALA A 1225 -35.08 -9.15 -10.52
N GLN A 1226 -36.22 -8.72 -9.99
CA GLN A 1226 -37.47 -9.48 -9.91
C GLN A 1226 -38.37 -9.29 -11.14
N GLU A 1227 -38.30 -8.12 -11.79
CA GLU A 1227 -39.05 -7.84 -13.03
C GLU A 1227 -38.34 -8.42 -14.27
N HIS A 1228 -37.00 -8.42 -14.29
CA HIS A 1228 -36.19 -8.83 -15.44
C HIS A 1228 -35.62 -10.24 -15.23
N ILE A 1229 -36.51 -11.22 -15.13
CA ILE A 1229 -36.17 -12.65 -14.97
C ILE A 1229 -36.13 -13.36 -16.33
N LEU A 1230 -35.14 -14.23 -16.53
CA LEU A 1230 -35.04 -15.11 -17.70
C LEU A 1230 -36.24 -16.09 -17.79
#